data_AF-A0A8S0YNM1-F1
#
_entry.id   AF-A0A8S0YNM1-F1
#
_cell.length_a   1.000
_cell.length_b   1.000
_cell.length_c   1.000
_cell.angle_alpha   90.00
_cell.angle_beta   90.00
_cell.angle_gamma   90.00
#
_symmetry.space_group_name_H-M   'P 1'
#
loop_
_entity.id
_entity.type
_entity.pdbx_description
1 polymer ?
#
loop_
_entity_poly.entity_id
_entity_poly.type
_entity_poly.pdbx_seq_one_letter_code
_entity_poly.pdbx_strand_id
1 'polypeptide(L)'
;MRNTHKPRTTGARGGGVGFYVRKGSRVRVRPHSDSLLEQLWLELSLTGRGRLAIGTAYRPESISVEAAIEGLSESVSMFSYCKHLLLLTDFNVDFLQPDKQSTREVRNFLTQHNLEMVVRDPTRISSSSASLIDLIITDSPRMCKSVSVHHNPVLSDHAMNTLIRMAVSAKAKICGVFFFTTFLVTVKAQSFSSLNTEELSTNLGEVESRETGAELEFRYHNHEQMTKYLRAVSAKYPSLTALYSIGKSVQGRDLWVMVVSSSPYEHMIGKPDVKYVANIHGNEAVGRELLLHLIQHLVTSYDTDSYIKWLLDNTRIHLMPSMNPDGFAISKEGQCDTTYGRQNARRYDLNRNFPDYFKANTKQPQPETEAVKEWISKIQFVLSGSLHGGALVASYPFDNTPSAIFQSYAHTPSIAPDDDVFRHLSLVYSNNHAKMSRGVSCKSGSPRFEKGITNGAEWYPLTGGMQDYNYLWHGCMEITLEISCCKYPPAHELPKYWQDNKQALIKYAAEAHRGAHGFVMDENGNPVERASIIVKGRDVTYRTTRYGEFWRILLPGTYTAEVTAEGYIPQTAEFIVVENHPTLLNITLRSAKGYKTPTADSKTASTIKSVELLPTVNNISTIADKTEGAIVFPED
;
A
#
# COMPACT_ATOMS: atom_id res chain seq x y z
N MET A 1 11.92 15.23 -0.42
CA MET A 1 11.46 16.27 -1.35
C MET A 1 11.41 17.57 -0.56
N ARG A 2 11.79 18.71 -1.14
CA ARG A 2 11.59 20.01 -0.48
C ARG A 2 10.32 20.60 -1.11
N ASN A 3 9.30 20.88 -0.30
CA ASN A 3 8.09 21.57 -0.74
C ASN A 3 8.28 23.06 -0.47
N THR A 4 7.95 23.90 -1.44
CA THR A 4 7.87 25.36 -1.30
C THR A 4 6.48 25.78 -1.73
N HIS A 5 5.65 26.16 -0.75
CA HIS A 5 4.28 26.61 -0.92
C HIS A 5 4.16 28.07 -0.48
N LYS A 6 3.40 28.89 -1.21
CA LYS A 6 3.05 30.27 -0.80
C LYS A 6 1.60 30.26 -0.26
N PRO A 7 1.38 30.38 1.06
CA PRO A 7 0.03 30.46 1.62
C PRO A 7 -0.69 31.73 1.16
N ARG A 8 -1.99 31.64 0.86
CA ARG A 8 -2.83 32.83 0.63
C ARG A 8 -3.06 33.58 1.93
N THR A 9 -3.00 34.90 1.87
CA THR A 9 -3.20 35.79 3.03
C THR A 9 -4.68 36.12 3.29
N THR A 10 -5.60 35.76 2.38
CA THR A 10 -6.98 36.28 2.35
C THR A 10 -8.08 35.30 2.79
N GLY A 11 -7.75 34.13 3.35
CA GLY A 11 -8.74 33.21 3.94
C GLY A 11 -9.70 32.50 2.97
N ALA A 12 -9.57 32.71 1.65
CA ALA A 12 -10.32 31.97 0.63
C ALA A 12 -9.85 30.51 0.52
N ARG A 13 -10.79 29.56 0.39
CA ARG A 13 -10.50 28.12 0.18
C ARG A 13 -10.32 27.81 -1.32
N GLY A 14 -9.22 27.14 -1.68
CA GLY A 14 -8.96 26.57 -3.02
C GLY A 14 -8.05 27.40 -3.93
N GLY A 15 -7.01 26.77 -4.50
CA GLY A 15 -6.03 27.37 -5.44
C GLY A 15 -4.67 27.73 -4.80
N GLY A 16 -3.59 27.60 -5.59
CA GLY A 16 -2.19 27.82 -5.15
C GLY A 16 -1.18 27.24 -6.13
N VAL A 17 0.07 27.74 -6.09
CA VAL A 17 1.18 27.23 -6.91
C VAL A 17 2.28 26.60 -6.05
N GLY A 18 2.97 25.60 -6.58
CA GLY A 18 4.04 24.91 -5.84
C GLY A 18 4.93 24.04 -6.72
N PHE A 19 6.09 23.66 -6.19
CA PHE A 19 7.03 22.75 -6.85
C PHE A 19 7.40 21.55 -5.99
N TYR A 20 7.57 20.41 -6.66
CA TYR A 20 8.17 19.20 -6.10
C TYR A 20 9.57 19.01 -6.62
N VAL A 21 10.56 19.19 -5.75
CA VAL A 21 11.97 19.04 -6.13
C VAL A 21 12.56 17.77 -5.52
N ARG A 22 13.19 16.95 -6.37
CA ARG A 22 13.94 15.76 -5.95
C ARG A 22 15.08 16.15 -5.00
N LYS A 23 15.23 15.38 -3.92
CA LYS A 23 16.34 15.57 -2.95
C LYS A 23 17.68 15.39 -3.68
N GLY A 24 18.57 16.38 -3.53
CA GLY A 24 19.89 16.42 -4.19
C GLY A 24 19.96 17.28 -5.45
N SER A 25 18.83 17.77 -5.98
CA SER A 25 18.85 18.73 -7.09
C SER A 25 19.32 20.11 -6.62
N ARG A 26 20.24 20.74 -7.38
CA ARG A 26 20.70 22.12 -7.11
C ARG A 26 19.66 23.12 -7.61
N VAL A 27 18.71 23.43 -6.75
CA VAL A 27 17.60 24.36 -7.01
C VAL A 27 17.64 25.51 -6.02
N ARG A 28 17.42 26.73 -6.50
CA ARG A 28 17.22 27.92 -5.67
C ARG A 28 15.83 28.50 -5.93
N VAL A 29 15.05 28.70 -4.88
CA VAL A 29 13.84 29.51 -4.96
C VAL A 29 14.26 30.96 -5.14
N ARG A 30 13.67 31.65 -6.10
CA ARG A 30 14.01 33.05 -6.41
C ARG A 30 12.83 33.94 -6.02
N PRO A 31 13.08 35.03 -5.27
CA PRO A 31 12.05 36.03 -5.04
C PRO A 31 11.69 36.69 -6.36
N HIS A 32 10.43 37.10 -6.48
CA HIS A 32 9.88 37.86 -7.60
C HIS A 32 9.18 39.10 -7.03
N SER A 33 8.90 40.10 -7.87
CA SER A 33 8.13 41.28 -7.46
C SER A 33 6.78 40.88 -6.86
N ASP A 34 6.29 41.64 -5.87
CA ASP A 34 4.92 41.47 -5.42
C ASP A 34 3.96 41.65 -6.59
N SER A 35 3.10 40.66 -6.77
CA SER A 35 2.22 40.55 -7.93
C SER A 35 0.86 40.08 -7.45
N LEU A 36 -0.19 40.54 -8.14
CA LEU A 36 -1.56 40.07 -7.97
C LEU A 36 -1.73 38.60 -8.43
N LEU A 37 -0.72 38.05 -9.11
CA LEU A 37 -0.65 36.63 -9.47
C LEU A 37 -0.06 35.76 -8.38
N GLU A 38 -0.58 34.55 -8.29
CA GLU A 38 0.08 33.49 -7.55
C GLU A 38 1.16 32.88 -8.42
N GLN A 39 2.41 33.23 -8.13
CA GLN A 39 3.55 32.72 -8.87
C GLN A 39 4.68 32.27 -7.96
N LEU A 40 5.49 31.35 -8.46
CA LEU A 40 6.68 30.82 -7.80
C LEU A 40 7.74 30.53 -8.85
N TRP A 41 8.99 30.89 -8.54
CA TRP A 41 10.11 30.74 -9.47
C TRP A 41 11.28 29.97 -8.86
N LEU A 42 11.85 29.08 -9.65
CA LEU A 42 13.04 28.30 -9.35
C LEU A 42 14.15 28.59 -10.37
N GLU A 43 15.38 28.65 -9.88
CA GLU A 43 16.58 28.64 -10.69
C GLU A 43 17.28 27.29 -10.55
N LEU A 44 17.51 26.62 -11.68
CA LEU A 44 18.24 25.36 -11.77
C LEU A 44 19.61 25.61 -12.37
N SER A 45 20.66 25.20 -11.65
CA SER A 45 22.03 25.19 -12.19
C SER A 45 22.28 23.92 -12.99
N LEU A 46 22.41 24.05 -14.30
CA LEU A 46 22.77 22.94 -15.18
C LEU A 46 24.30 22.86 -15.28
N THR A 47 24.88 21.81 -14.71
CA THR A 47 26.35 21.62 -14.63
C THR A 47 26.98 21.76 -16.02
N GLY A 48 27.81 22.80 -16.21
CA GLY A 48 28.50 23.10 -17.46
C GLY A 48 27.63 23.67 -18.59
N ARG A 49 26.36 24.04 -18.33
CA ARG A 49 25.39 24.43 -19.38
C ARG A 49 24.55 25.66 -19.08
N GLY A 50 24.89 26.42 -18.04
CA GLY A 50 24.19 27.65 -17.66
C GLY A 50 23.06 27.42 -16.67
N ARG A 51 22.12 28.35 -16.61
CA ARG A 51 21.00 28.34 -15.66
C ARG A 51 19.67 28.21 -16.40
N LEU A 52 18.74 27.46 -15.84
CA LEU A 52 17.37 27.32 -16.33
C LEU A 52 16.42 27.98 -15.33
N ALA A 53 15.62 28.92 -15.82
CA ALA A 53 14.56 29.56 -15.06
C ALA A 53 13.25 28.81 -15.23
N ILE A 54 12.56 28.61 -14.12
CA ILE A 54 11.39 27.77 -14.04
C ILE A 54 10.31 28.51 -13.26
N GLY A 55 9.19 28.79 -13.91
CA GLY A 55 8.06 29.48 -13.31
C GLY A 55 6.82 28.59 -13.26
N THR A 56 6.02 28.78 -12.22
CA THR A 56 4.61 28.38 -12.20
C THR A 56 3.79 29.60 -11.82
N ALA A 57 2.69 29.84 -12.53
CA ALA A 57 1.80 30.96 -12.28
C ALA A 57 0.32 30.54 -12.35
N TYR A 58 -0.52 31.15 -11.53
CA TYR A 58 -1.96 30.97 -11.55
C TYR A 58 -2.63 32.35 -11.50
N ARG A 59 -3.55 32.60 -12.43
CA ARG A 59 -4.39 33.80 -12.46
C ARG A 59 -5.78 33.46 -11.91
N PRO A 60 -6.15 33.97 -10.72
CA PRO A 60 -7.54 33.92 -10.25
C PRO A 60 -8.47 34.67 -11.22
N GLU A 61 -9.71 34.20 -11.38
CA GLU A 61 -10.71 34.85 -12.25
C GLU A 61 -10.97 36.32 -11.90
N SER A 62 -10.76 36.70 -10.63
CA SER A 62 -10.92 38.07 -10.12
C SER A 62 -9.85 39.06 -10.60
N ILE A 63 -8.75 38.60 -11.17
CA ILE A 63 -7.65 39.44 -11.66
C ILE A 63 -7.78 39.60 -13.18
N SER A 64 -7.57 40.80 -13.74
CA SER A 64 -7.64 41.00 -15.19
C SER A 64 -6.46 40.33 -15.93
N VAL A 65 -6.59 40.10 -17.24
CA VAL A 65 -5.52 39.48 -18.04
C VAL A 65 -4.33 40.43 -18.17
N GLU A 66 -4.59 41.73 -18.27
CA GLU A 66 -3.58 42.78 -18.37
C GLU A 66 -2.74 42.86 -17.09
N ALA A 67 -3.38 42.88 -15.91
CA ALA A 67 -2.69 42.88 -14.62
C ALA A 67 -1.86 41.60 -14.41
N ALA A 68 -2.35 40.47 -14.92
CA ALA A 68 -1.58 39.22 -14.92
C ALA A 68 -0.34 39.30 -15.83
N ILE A 69 -0.49 39.82 -17.05
CA ILE A 69 0.61 39.98 -18.00
C ILE A 69 1.67 40.93 -17.45
N GLU A 70 1.29 42.04 -16.82
CA GLU A 70 2.22 42.99 -16.20
C GLU A 70 3.08 42.33 -15.12
N GLY A 71 2.44 41.67 -14.15
CA GLY A 71 3.14 41.00 -13.05
C GLY A 71 4.02 39.82 -13.49
N LEU A 72 3.67 39.17 -14.60
CA LEU A 72 4.48 38.10 -15.18
C LEU A 72 5.64 38.65 -16.04
N SER A 73 5.44 39.75 -16.76
CA SER A 73 6.46 40.37 -17.61
C SER A 73 7.67 40.84 -16.79
N GLU A 74 7.43 41.44 -15.62
CA GLU A 74 8.50 41.76 -14.68
C GLU A 74 9.27 40.51 -14.26
N SER A 75 8.54 39.45 -13.88
CA SER A 75 9.13 38.22 -13.38
C SER A 75 9.94 37.50 -14.46
N VAL A 76 9.43 37.40 -15.69
CA VAL A 76 10.16 36.83 -16.83
C VAL A 76 11.44 37.64 -17.12
N SER A 77 11.35 38.98 -17.08
CA SER A 77 12.50 39.87 -17.31
C SER A 77 13.61 39.69 -16.26
N MET A 78 13.26 39.41 -15.01
CA MET A 78 14.23 39.09 -13.95
C MET A 78 15.07 37.85 -14.26
N PHE A 79 14.58 36.94 -15.10
CA PHE A 79 15.28 35.71 -15.49
C PHE A 79 16.00 35.79 -16.84
N SER A 80 16.11 36.98 -17.44
CA SER A 80 16.82 37.20 -18.72
C SER A 80 18.30 36.73 -18.71
N TYR A 81 18.93 36.60 -17.55
CA TYR A 81 20.29 36.04 -17.42
C TYR A 81 20.34 34.50 -17.46
N CYS A 82 19.20 33.82 -17.32
CA CYS A 82 19.12 32.38 -17.48
C CYS A 82 19.21 32.04 -18.97
N LYS A 83 19.85 30.92 -19.27
CA LYS A 83 20.06 30.48 -20.66
C LYS A 83 18.75 30.04 -21.32
N HIS A 84 17.83 29.54 -20.50
CA HIS A 84 16.54 29.00 -20.92
C HIS A 84 15.49 29.34 -19.87
N LEU A 85 14.24 29.47 -20.30
CA LEU A 85 13.07 29.72 -19.46
C LEU A 85 11.94 28.74 -19.79
N LEU A 86 11.30 28.23 -18.74
CA LEU A 86 10.13 27.38 -18.84
C LEU A 86 9.08 27.83 -17.82
N LEU A 87 7.89 28.16 -18.30
CA LEU A 87 6.78 28.67 -17.51
C LEU A 87 5.57 27.75 -17.68
N LEU A 88 5.06 27.27 -16.55
CA LEU A 88 3.74 26.68 -16.42
C LEU A 88 2.75 27.74 -15.99
N THR A 89 1.59 27.81 -16.63
CA THR A 89 0.59 28.79 -16.21
C THR A 89 -0.83 28.34 -16.49
N ASP A 90 -1.74 28.64 -15.56
CA ASP A 90 -3.17 28.64 -15.81
C ASP A 90 -3.67 30.09 -15.74
N PHE A 91 -3.96 30.66 -16.90
CA PHE A 91 -4.47 32.03 -17.00
C PHE A 91 -5.99 32.11 -16.92
N ASN A 92 -6.71 30.99 -16.85
CA ASN A 92 -8.15 30.97 -17.11
C ASN A 92 -8.52 31.68 -18.44
N VAL A 93 -7.72 31.46 -19.48
CA VAL A 93 -7.93 32.00 -20.85
C VAL A 93 -7.94 30.82 -21.81
N ASP A 94 -9.05 30.64 -22.52
CA ASP A 94 -9.21 29.53 -23.46
C ASP A 94 -8.55 29.83 -24.81
N PHE A 95 -7.41 29.18 -25.05
CA PHE A 95 -6.61 29.31 -26.27
C PHE A 95 -7.21 28.62 -27.49
N LEU A 96 -8.27 27.81 -27.33
CA LEU A 96 -9.07 27.33 -28.45
C LEU A 96 -9.94 28.43 -29.07
N GLN A 97 -10.03 29.61 -28.42
CA GLN A 97 -10.79 30.77 -28.90
C GLN A 97 -9.82 31.90 -29.32
N PRO A 98 -9.25 31.84 -30.54
CA PRO A 98 -8.20 32.76 -31.00
C PRO A 98 -8.64 34.22 -31.12
N ASP A 99 -9.93 34.47 -31.27
CA ASP A 99 -10.49 35.81 -31.51
C ASP A 99 -10.85 36.58 -30.25
N LYS A 100 -10.86 35.92 -29.09
CA LYS A 100 -11.08 36.60 -27.82
C LYS A 100 -9.94 37.57 -27.52
N GLN A 101 -10.31 38.76 -27.03
CA GLN A 101 -9.35 39.80 -26.64
C GLN A 101 -8.31 39.27 -25.64
N SER A 102 -8.75 38.53 -24.62
CA SER A 102 -7.87 37.90 -23.64
C SER A 102 -6.83 36.96 -24.26
N THR A 103 -7.22 36.15 -25.26
CA THR A 103 -6.28 35.28 -25.98
C THR A 103 -5.27 36.07 -26.79
N ARG A 104 -5.68 37.19 -27.40
CA ARG A 104 -4.78 38.09 -28.16
C ARG A 104 -3.77 38.78 -27.25
N GLU A 105 -4.20 39.23 -26.08
CA GLU A 105 -3.32 39.86 -25.08
C GLU A 105 -2.22 38.90 -24.61
N VAL A 106 -2.58 37.67 -24.24
CA VAL A 106 -1.57 36.68 -23.83
C VAL A 106 -0.64 36.32 -25.00
N ARG A 107 -1.14 36.21 -26.24
CA ARG A 107 -0.27 35.99 -27.42
C ARG A 107 0.70 37.15 -27.68
N ASN A 108 0.26 38.40 -27.46
CA ASN A 108 1.13 39.56 -27.58
C ASN A 108 2.25 39.51 -26.54
N PHE A 109 1.92 39.17 -25.29
CA PHE A 109 2.91 38.95 -24.23
C PHE A 109 3.95 37.89 -24.62
N LEU A 110 3.49 36.73 -25.13
CA LEU A 110 4.37 35.66 -25.59
C LEU A 110 5.31 36.14 -26.70
N THR A 111 4.77 36.85 -27.69
CA THR A 111 5.55 37.40 -28.81
C THR A 111 6.58 38.42 -28.33
N GLN A 112 6.20 39.31 -27.42
CA GLN A 112 7.07 40.34 -26.85
C GLN A 112 8.26 39.75 -26.09
N HIS A 113 8.08 38.59 -25.45
CA HIS A 113 9.13 37.94 -24.65
C HIS A 113 9.82 36.78 -25.38
N ASN A 114 9.56 36.61 -26.68
CA ASN A 114 10.08 35.51 -27.50
C ASN A 114 9.81 34.13 -26.87
N LEU A 115 8.57 33.93 -26.43
CA LEU A 115 8.09 32.72 -25.78
C LEU A 115 7.11 31.98 -26.69
N GLU A 116 7.20 30.66 -26.71
CA GLU A 116 6.34 29.79 -27.50
C GLU A 116 5.59 28.80 -26.62
N MET A 117 4.33 28.55 -26.95
CA MET A 117 3.54 27.49 -26.32
C MET A 117 3.86 26.13 -26.94
N VAL A 118 4.04 25.13 -26.10
CA VAL A 118 4.33 23.76 -26.54
C VAL A 118 3.13 22.80 -26.41
N VAL A 119 2.11 23.17 -25.64
CA VAL A 119 0.84 22.43 -25.56
C VAL A 119 -0.15 22.99 -26.57
N ARG A 120 -0.82 22.10 -27.31
CA ARG A 120 -1.84 22.45 -28.32
C ARG A 120 -3.16 21.71 -28.14
N ASP A 121 -3.15 20.60 -27.41
CA ASP A 121 -4.35 19.82 -27.11
C ASP A 121 -5.13 20.49 -25.98
N PRO A 122 -6.48 20.37 -25.91
CA PRO A 122 -7.28 20.89 -24.80
C PRO A 122 -6.73 20.39 -23.46
N THR A 123 -6.76 21.22 -22.41
CA THR A 123 -6.26 20.83 -21.07
C THR A 123 -7.36 20.79 -20.02
N ARG A 124 -8.56 21.28 -20.33
CA ARG A 124 -9.74 21.11 -19.49
C ARG A 124 -10.89 20.59 -20.32
N ILE A 125 -11.36 19.38 -20.00
CA ILE A 125 -12.44 18.69 -20.72
C ILE A 125 -13.53 18.33 -19.71
N SER A 126 -14.72 18.87 -19.93
CA SER A 126 -15.95 18.50 -19.24
C SER A 126 -16.80 17.58 -20.13
N SER A 127 -17.97 17.14 -19.64
CA SER A 127 -18.91 16.35 -20.44
C SER A 127 -19.48 17.08 -21.66
N SER A 128 -19.38 18.42 -21.70
CA SER A 128 -20.00 19.26 -22.73
C SER A 128 -19.08 20.31 -23.36
N SER A 129 -17.85 20.47 -22.88
CA SER A 129 -16.90 21.47 -23.38
C SER A 129 -15.45 21.01 -23.27
N ALA A 130 -14.60 21.53 -24.17
CA ALA A 130 -13.16 21.40 -24.11
C ALA A 130 -12.54 22.80 -24.23
N SER A 131 -11.55 23.10 -23.39
CA SER A 131 -10.83 24.38 -23.37
C SER A 131 -9.34 24.15 -23.15
N LEU A 132 -8.50 25.02 -23.69
CA LEU A 132 -7.05 25.03 -23.49
C LEU A 132 -6.69 26.20 -22.59
N ILE A 133 -6.57 25.96 -21.29
CA ILE A 133 -6.33 27.00 -20.29
C ILE A 133 -5.00 26.83 -19.53
N ASP A 134 -4.48 25.59 -19.48
CA ASP A 134 -3.19 25.26 -18.90
C ASP A 134 -2.12 25.32 -20.00
N LEU A 135 -1.23 26.30 -19.88
CA LEU A 135 -0.21 26.57 -20.87
C LEU A 135 1.16 26.16 -20.37
N ILE A 136 1.97 25.69 -21.31
CA ILE A 136 3.39 25.48 -21.12
C ILE A 136 4.11 26.32 -22.14
N ILE A 137 4.92 27.24 -21.63
CA ILE A 137 5.53 28.32 -22.39
C ILE A 137 7.04 28.27 -22.20
N THR A 138 7.81 28.42 -23.28
CA THR A 138 9.28 28.42 -23.22
C THR A 138 9.90 29.27 -24.30
N ASP A 139 11.09 29.81 -24.01
CA ASP A 139 11.96 30.47 -25.00
C ASP A 139 12.72 29.46 -25.90
N SER A 140 12.63 28.17 -25.59
CA SER A 140 13.46 27.11 -26.17
C SER A 140 12.64 25.86 -26.50
N PRO A 141 11.62 25.92 -27.39
CA PRO A 141 10.70 24.81 -27.66
C PRO A 141 11.41 23.54 -28.15
N ARG A 142 12.55 23.67 -28.83
CA ARG A 142 13.39 22.54 -29.29
C ARG A 142 13.99 21.73 -28.15
N MET A 143 14.03 22.26 -26.93
CA MET A 143 14.43 21.48 -25.76
C MET A 143 13.35 20.47 -25.37
N CYS A 144 12.08 20.72 -25.65
CA CYS A 144 10.97 19.83 -25.34
C CYS A 144 10.91 18.67 -26.35
N LYS A 145 11.47 17.51 -26.01
CA LYS A 145 11.48 16.29 -26.86
C LYS A 145 10.12 15.62 -26.99
N SER A 146 9.28 15.75 -25.98
CA SER A 146 7.93 15.21 -25.95
C SER A 146 7.09 16.07 -25.04
N VAL A 147 5.86 16.34 -25.46
CA VAL A 147 4.79 16.98 -24.69
C VAL A 147 3.54 16.12 -24.93
N SER A 148 2.91 15.64 -23.87
CA SER A 148 1.69 14.84 -23.96
C SER A 148 0.70 15.33 -22.92
N VAL A 149 -0.56 15.54 -23.31
CA VAL A 149 -1.66 15.91 -22.42
C VAL A 149 -2.46 14.67 -22.09
N HIS A 150 -2.59 14.34 -20.81
CA HIS A 150 -3.33 13.16 -20.35
C HIS A 150 -4.60 13.56 -19.61
N HIS A 151 -5.75 13.18 -20.17
CA HIS A 151 -7.05 13.39 -19.55
C HIS A 151 -7.43 12.22 -18.66
N ASN A 152 -7.86 12.52 -17.44
CA ASN A 152 -8.48 11.54 -16.56
C ASN A 152 -9.79 12.12 -15.98
N PRO A 153 -10.92 11.92 -16.67
CA PRO A 153 -12.20 12.51 -16.27
C PRO A 153 -12.75 11.96 -14.95
N VAL A 154 -12.13 10.91 -14.39
CA VAL A 154 -12.49 10.34 -13.07
C VAL A 154 -11.86 11.15 -11.93
N LEU A 155 -10.71 11.80 -12.16
CA LEU A 155 -9.95 12.52 -11.14
C LEU A 155 -10.14 14.03 -11.21
N SER A 156 -10.25 14.60 -12.42
CA SER A 156 -10.45 16.03 -12.61
C SER A 156 -10.97 16.32 -14.03
N ASP A 157 -11.72 17.42 -14.18
CA ASP A 157 -12.02 18.03 -15.47
C ASP A 157 -10.79 18.72 -16.09
N HIS A 158 -9.71 18.94 -15.32
CA HIS A 158 -8.40 19.33 -15.83
C HIS A 158 -7.53 18.10 -16.19
N ALA A 159 -6.73 18.23 -17.24
CA ALA A 159 -5.77 17.24 -17.68
C ALA A 159 -4.63 17.15 -16.66
N MET A 160 -4.58 16.03 -15.95
CA MET A 160 -3.76 15.89 -14.75
C MET A 160 -2.25 15.85 -15.03
N ASN A 161 -1.80 15.58 -16.26
CA ASN A 161 -0.37 15.40 -16.53
C ASN A 161 0.03 15.93 -17.90
N THR A 162 0.87 16.97 -17.92
CA THR A 162 1.67 17.30 -19.10
C THR A 162 3.13 16.90 -18.89
N LEU A 163 3.62 15.95 -19.69
CA LEU A 163 4.98 15.43 -19.56
C LEU A 163 5.93 16.17 -20.52
N ILE A 164 6.89 16.93 -20.00
CA ILE A 164 7.96 17.52 -20.81
C ILE A 164 9.26 16.74 -20.63
N ARG A 165 9.83 16.23 -21.72
CA ARG A 165 11.19 15.67 -21.69
C ARG A 165 12.19 16.66 -22.27
N MET A 166 13.06 17.24 -21.44
CA MET A 166 14.07 18.18 -21.95
C MET A 166 15.32 17.49 -22.54
N ALA A 167 15.79 17.98 -23.69
CA ALA A 167 17.02 17.52 -24.33
C ALA A 167 18.27 18.04 -23.61
N VAL A 168 18.88 17.20 -22.77
CA VAL A 168 20.19 17.45 -22.17
C VAL A 168 21.17 16.40 -22.73
N SER A 169 22.05 16.81 -23.66
CA SER A 169 23.05 15.94 -24.33
C SER A 169 23.84 15.00 -23.39
N ALA A 170 24.15 13.81 -23.91
CA ALA A 170 24.42 12.52 -23.26
C ALA A 170 25.63 12.37 -22.30
N LYS A 171 26.41 13.42 -22.01
CA LYS A 171 27.58 13.33 -21.10
C LYS A 171 27.39 13.92 -19.71
N ALA A 172 26.21 14.47 -19.40
CA ALA A 172 25.85 14.92 -18.05
C ALA A 172 24.78 13.99 -17.47
N LYS A 173 25.15 13.13 -16.51
CA LYS A 173 24.17 12.38 -15.71
C LYS A 173 23.43 13.37 -14.81
N ILE A 174 22.09 13.32 -14.89
CA ILE A 174 21.04 14.03 -14.13
C ILE A 174 20.56 15.35 -14.76
N CYS A 175 19.35 15.37 -15.34
CA CYS A 175 18.08 15.65 -14.65
C CYS A 175 16.98 15.85 -15.71
N GLY A 176 16.00 14.94 -15.78
CA GLY A 176 14.71 15.30 -16.37
C GLY A 176 14.08 16.37 -15.48
N VAL A 177 13.67 17.47 -16.08
CA VAL A 177 12.97 18.55 -15.39
C VAL A 177 11.50 18.39 -15.76
N PHE A 178 10.67 18.06 -14.76
CA PHE A 178 9.24 17.82 -14.93
C PHE A 178 8.45 18.98 -14.32
N PHE A 179 7.44 19.45 -15.04
CA PHE A 179 6.61 20.58 -14.68
C PHE A 179 5.16 20.14 -14.60
N PHE A 180 4.56 20.27 -13.41
CA PHE A 180 3.22 19.83 -13.07
C PHE A 180 2.37 21.02 -12.61
N THR A 181 1.31 21.36 -13.32
CA THR A 181 0.15 22.02 -12.71
C THR A 181 -0.75 20.91 -12.14
N THR A 182 -0.78 20.83 -10.79
CA THR A 182 -1.57 19.89 -9.95
C THR A 182 -1.12 18.41 -9.85
N PHE A 183 -0.02 18.21 -9.09
CA PHE A 183 0.25 17.20 -8.02
C PHE A 183 0.48 15.67 -8.28
N LEU A 184 1.71 15.25 -7.89
CA LEU A 184 2.28 13.91 -7.54
C LEU A 184 2.41 12.80 -8.60
N VAL A 185 3.66 12.46 -8.97
CA VAL A 185 4.33 11.14 -8.71
C VAL A 185 5.84 11.24 -9.03
N THR A 186 6.63 10.57 -8.20
CA THR A 186 8.10 10.42 -8.27
C THR A 186 8.48 9.30 -9.25
N VAL A 187 9.49 9.47 -10.12
CA VAL A 187 10.06 8.33 -10.89
C VAL A 187 11.59 8.29 -10.87
N LYS A 188 12.09 7.09 -10.51
CA LYS A 188 13.48 6.62 -10.50
C LYS A 188 14.08 6.61 -11.91
N ALA A 189 15.36 6.95 -12.01
CA ALA A 189 16.15 6.78 -13.23
C ALA A 189 16.61 5.32 -13.33
N GLN A 190 16.26 4.62 -14.41
CA GLN A 190 16.94 3.39 -14.83
C GLN A 190 17.70 3.68 -16.13
N SER A 191 18.96 3.26 -16.13
CA SER A 191 19.93 3.36 -17.21
C SER A 191 19.66 2.30 -18.28
N PHE A 192 19.49 2.71 -19.53
CA PHE A 192 19.77 1.86 -20.68
C PHE A 192 21.26 1.96 -21.00
N SER A 193 21.98 0.83 -20.92
CA SER A 193 23.28 0.68 -21.57
C SER A 193 23.04 0.10 -22.95
N SER A 194 23.74 0.68 -23.92
CA SER A 194 23.70 0.38 -25.34
C SER A 194 24.25 -1.01 -25.64
N LEU A 195 23.54 -1.72 -26.51
CA LEU A 195 24.02 -2.84 -27.30
C LEU A 195 25.30 -2.45 -28.04
N ASN A 196 26.34 -3.28 -27.92
CA ASN A 196 27.36 -3.46 -28.95
C ASN A 196 27.28 -4.92 -29.41
N THR A 197 26.97 -5.07 -30.69
CA THR A 197 27.19 -6.28 -31.49
C THR A 197 28.66 -6.41 -31.81
N GLU A 198 29.30 -7.51 -31.42
CA GLU A 198 30.19 -8.35 -32.23
C GLU A 198 30.88 -9.41 -31.36
N GLU A 199 31.13 -10.58 -31.96
CA GLU A 199 31.88 -11.74 -31.46
C GLU A 199 31.21 -12.60 -30.36
N LEU A 200 30.59 -13.72 -30.75
CA LEU A 200 31.27 -15.01 -30.82
C LEU A 200 30.28 -16.10 -31.26
N SER A 201 30.41 -16.52 -32.51
CA SER A 201 29.85 -17.77 -33.02
C SER A 201 30.53 -18.95 -32.33
N THR A 202 29.74 -19.92 -31.85
CA THR A 202 29.90 -21.39 -31.92
C THR A 202 29.41 -22.05 -30.64
N ASN A 203 28.18 -22.57 -30.67
CA ASN A 203 27.81 -23.94 -30.31
C ASN A 203 26.28 -24.06 -30.32
N LEU A 204 25.77 -24.45 -31.49
CA LEU A 204 24.38 -24.83 -31.72
C LEU A 204 24.14 -26.20 -31.08
N GLY A 205 23.56 -26.20 -29.89
CA GLY A 205 22.65 -27.25 -29.45
C GLY A 205 21.24 -26.70 -29.61
N GLU A 206 20.39 -27.42 -30.34
CA GLU A 206 19.01 -27.04 -30.68
C GLU A 206 18.23 -26.57 -29.44
N VAL A 207 18.00 -25.26 -29.35
CA VAL A 207 16.94 -24.69 -28.52
C VAL A 207 15.79 -24.42 -29.46
N GLU A 208 14.75 -25.23 -29.32
CA GLU A 208 13.49 -25.06 -30.02
C GLU A 208 13.00 -23.61 -29.93
N SER A 209 12.53 -23.18 -31.09
CA SER A 209 12.00 -21.89 -31.44
C SER A 209 10.95 -21.35 -30.47
N ARG A 210 11.11 -20.06 -30.12
CA ARG A 210 10.04 -19.04 -29.98
C ARG A 210 8.63 -19.59 -29.69
N GLU A 211 8.29 -19.73 -28.42
CA GLU A 211 6.89 -19.58 -28.00
C GLU A 211 6.62 -18.10 -27.69
N THR A 212 5.70 -17.54 -28.46
CA THR A 212 4.82 -16.45 -28.04
C THR A 212 4.41 -16.64 -26.58
N GLY A 213 4.56 -15.60 -25.75
CA GLY A 213 4.41 -15.70 -24.30
C GLY A 213 3.13 -16.43 -23.88
N ALA A 214 3.28 -17.69 -23.49
CA ALA A 214 2.18 -18.55 -23.10
C ALA A 214 1.49 -17.95 -21.86
N GLU A 215 0.21 -17.66 -22.02
CA GLU A 215 -0.73 -17.39 -20.94
C GLU A 215 -0.69 -18.57 -19.94
N LEU A 216 -0.76 -18.34 -18.61
CA LEU A 216 -0.82 -19.45 -17.65
C LEU A 216 -2.09 -20.24 -17.92
N GLU A 217 -1.96 -21.53 -18.20
CA GLU A 217 -3.10 -22.41 -18.43
C GLU A 217 -3.91 -22.61 -17.14
N PHE A 218 -5.24 -22.64 -17.26
CA PHE A 218 -6.12 -23.00 -16.15
C PHE A 218 -6.08 -24.51 -15.88
N ARG A 219 -5.06 -24.94 -15.13
CA ARG A 219 -4.88 -26.30 -14.65
C ARG A 219 -4.16 -26.28 -13.31
N TYR A 220 -4.12 -27.43 -12.63
CA TYR A 220 -3.33 -27.56 -11.41
C TYR A 220 -1.84 -27.66 -11.71
N HIS A 221 -1.04 -26.84 -11.02
CA HIS A 221 0.41 -26.82 -11.14
C HIS A 221 1.04 -27.52 -9.93
N ASN A 222 1.73 -28.63 -10.17
CA ASN A 222 2.53 -29.26 -9.12
C ASN A 222 3.70 -28.35 -8.67
N HIS A 223 4.46 -28.74 -7.64
CA HIS A 223 5.50 -27.87 -7.08
C HIS A 223 6.58 -27.48 -8.11
N GLU A 224 6.99 -28.40 -8.99
CA GLU A 224 7.99 -28.13 -10.03
C GLU A 224 7.47 -27.19 -11.11
N GLN A 225 6.25 -27.44 -11.59
CA GLN A 225 5.58 -26.60 -12.59
C GLN A 225 5.34 -25.19 -12.06
N MET A 226 4.84 -25.08 -10.82
CA MET A 226 4.68 -23.79 -10.12
C MET A 226 6.02 -23.07 -9.98
N THR A 227 7.08 -23.77 -9.56
CA THR A 227 8.43 -23.18 -9.43
C THR A 227 8.96 -22.68 -10.77
N LYS A 228 8.80 -23.47 -11.84
CA LYS A 228 9.18 -23.10 -13.21
C LYS A 228 8.45 -21.84 -13.65
N TYR A 229 7.14 -21.78 -13.44
CA TYR A 229 6.32 -20.61 -13.76
C TYR A 229 6.78 -19.36 -12.99
N LEU A 230 6.92 -19.44 -11.67
CA LEU A 230 7.34 -18.30 -10.85
C LEU A 230 8.72 -17.77 -11.28
N ARG A 231 9.69 -18.67 -11.55
CA ARG A 231 11.01 -18.28 -12.06
C ARG A 231 10.92 -17.62 -13.44
N ALA A 232 10.10 -18.16 -14.34
CA ALA A 232 9.90 -17.61 -15.67
C ALA A 232 9.27 -16.21 -15.63
N VAL A 233 8.24 -16.00 -14.80
CA VAL A 233 7.64 -14.68 -14.58
C VAL A 233 8.66 -13.70 -14.01
N SER A 234 9.44 -14.13 -13.01
CA SER A 234 10.46 -13.26 -12.41
C SER A 234 11.54 -12.84 -13.40
N ALA A 235 11.96 -13.75 -14.27
CA ALA A 235 12.93 -13.45 -15.33
C ALA A 235 12.34 -12.54 -16.43
N LYS A 236 11.05 -12.69 -16.74
CA LYS A 236 10.35 -11.92 -17.79
C LYS A 236 9.97 -10.51 -17.34
N TYR A 237 9.59 -10.34 -16.07
CA TYR A 237 9.14 -9.06 -15.51
C TYR A 237 10.02 -8.60 -14.33
N PRO A 238 11.35 -8.49 -14.49
CA PRO A 238 12.27 -8.25 -13.38
C PRO A 238 12.14 -6.86 -12.76
N SER A 239 11.52 -5.90 -13.46
CA SER A 239 11.21 -4.57 -12.95
C SER A 239 10.00 -4.54 -12.00
N LEU A 240 9.11 -5.53 -12.13
CA LEU A 240 7.86 -5.62 -11.37
C LEU A 240 7.85 -6.74 -10.34
N THR A 241 8.81 -7.66 -10.40
CA THR A 241 8.76 -8.89 -9.61
C THR A 241 10.08 -9.22 -8.93
N ALA A 242 9.97 -9.88 -7.77
CA ALA A 242 11.10 -10.51 -7.08
C ALA A 242 10.62 -11.82 -6.46
N LEU A 243 11.28 -12.93 -6.81
CA LEU A 243 10.99 -14.25 -6.28
C LEU A 243 11.98 -14.60 -5.17
N TYR A 244 11.47 -15.07 -4.03
CA TYR A 244 12.30 -15.62 -2.97
C TYR A 244 11.61 -16.78 -2.26
N SER A 245 12.38 -17.56 -1.51
CA SER A 245 11.88 -18.63 -0.64
C SER A 245 12.03 -18.18 0.80
N ILE A 246 10.98 -18.35 1.63
CA ILE A 246 11.03 -18.03 3.07
C ILE A 246 11.53 -19.20 3.92
N GLY A 247 11.73 -20.36 3.31
CA GLY A 247 12.06 -21.59 4.01
C GLY A 247 11.68 -22.80 3.18
N LYS A 248 11.75 -23.98 3.79
CA LYS A 248 11.39 -25.24 3.15
C LYS A 248 10.34 -25.98 3.95
N SER A 249 9.48 -26.72 3.26
CA SER A 249 8.58 -27.69 3.87
C SER A 249 9.35 -28.84 4.53
N VAL A 250 8.65 -29.70 5.26
CA VAL A 250 9.22 -30.94 5.84
C VAL A 250 9.94 -31.78 4.79
N GLN A 251 9.42 -31.87 3.55
CA GLN A 251 10.02 -32.65 2.46
C GLN A 251 10.98 -31.82 1.58
N GLY A 252 11.41 -30.65 2.04
CA GLY A 252 12.45 -29.85 1.37
C GLY A 252 11.96 -28.99 0.19
N ARG A 253 10.64 -28.86 -0.02
CA ARG A 253 10.07 -28.01 -1.07
C ARG A 253 10.13 -26.54 -0.65
N ASP A 254 10.51 -25.67 -1.57
CA ASP A 254 10.62 -24.23 -1.27
C ASP A 254 9.26 -23.59 -0.98
N LEU A 255 9.22 -22.74 0.03
CA LEU A 255 8.05 -21.91 0.35
C LEU A 255 8.16 -20.60 -0.41
N TRP A 256 7.79 -20.65 -1.69
CA TRP A 256 7.94 -19.54 -2.62
C TRP A 256 7.00 -18.37 -2.32
N VAL A 257 7.58 -17.16 -2.40
CA VAL A 257 6.86 -15.89 -2.37
C VAL A 257 7.25 -15.06 -3.58
N MET A 258 6.26 -14.61 -4.34
CA MET A 258 6.43 -13.64 -5.42
C MET A 258 6.05 -12.26 -4.92
N VAL A 259 7.01 -11.31 -4.90
CA VAL A 259 6.68 -9.89 -4.80
C VAL A 259 6.21 -9.40 -6.15
N VAL A 260 5.13 -8.63 -6.18
CA VAL A 260 4.68 -7.88 -7.36
C VAL A 260 4.47 -6.41 -6.96
N SER A 261 5.30 -5.52 -7.53
CA SER A 261 5.33 -4.08 -7.23
C SER A 261 6.24 -3.34 -8.22
N SER A 262 6.06 -2.04 -8.45
CA SER A 262 7.04 -1.24 -9.21
C SER A 262 8.38 -1.01 -8.48
N SER A 263 8.49 -1.50 -7.24
CA SER A 263 9.71 -1.55 -6.45
C SER A 263 9.83 -2.90 -5.72
N PRO A 264 10.14 -4.01 -6.44
CA PRO A 264 9.97 -5.35 -5.88
C PRO A 264 11.09 -5.76 -4.91
N TYR A 265 12.33 -5.33 -5.15
CA TYR A 265 13.51 -5.77 -4.40
C TYR A 265 13.67 -5.12 -3.01
N GLU A 266 13.17 -3.90 -2.82
CA GLU A 266 13.37 -3.13 -1.60
C GLU A 266 12.08 -2.44 -1.17
N HIS A 267 11.86 -2.37 0.14
CA HIS A 267 10.81 -1.56 0.73
C HIS A 267 11.00 -0.08 0.36
N MET A 268 9.94 0.55 -0.10
CA MET A 268 9.93 1.97 -0.42
C MET A 268 9.13 2.69 0.65
N ILE A 269 9.75 3.73 1.23
CA ILE A 269 9.10 4.55 2.25
C ILE A 269 7.74 5.06 1.74
N GLY A 270 6.69 4.86 2.53
CA GLY A 270 5.30 5.22 2.29
C GLY A 270 4.47 4.11 1.63
N LYS A 271 5.08 3.03 1.13
CA LYS A 271 4.34 1.92 0.49
C LYS A 271 4.04 0.81 1.49
N PRO A 272 2.76 0.47 1.77
CA PRO A 272 2.45 -0.66 2.63
C PRO A 272 2.83 -1.99 1.97
N ASP A 273 3.32 -2.94 2.78
CA ASP A 273 3.44 -4.34 2.39
C ASP A 273 2.10 -5.06 2.65
N VAL A 274 1.59 -5.76 1.64
CA VAL A 274 0.37 -6.57 1.68
C VAL A 274 0.74 -8.00 1.33
N LYS A 275 0.11 -9.00 1.97
CA LYS A 275 0.35 -10.40 1.60
C LYS A 275 -0.92 -11.21 1.33
N TYR A 276 -0.78 -12.19 0.45
CA TYR A 276 -1.71 -13.31 0.36
C TYR A 276 -0.98 -14.61 0.59
N VAL A 277 -1.58 -15.47 1.40
CA VAL A 277 -1.11 -16.83 1.65
C VAL A 277 -2.20 -17.78 1.20
N ALA A 278 -1.85 -18.80 0.43
CA ALA A 278 -2.80 -19.81 0.02
C ALA A 278 -2.29 -21.22 0.34
N ASN A 279 -3.22 -22.17 0.35
CA ASN A 279 -2.91 -23.59 0.37
C ASN A 279 -2.04 -23.97 1.58
N ILE A 280 -2.34 -23.37 2.74
CA ILE A 280 -1.90 -23.83 4.07
C ILE A 280 -2.48 -25.21 4.40
N HIS A 281 -3.68 -25.48 3.89
CA HIS A 281 -4.23 -26.82 3.75
C HIS A 281 -3.99 -27.32 2.34
N GLY A 282 -3.22 -28.40 2.20
CA GLY A 282 -2.71 -28.82 0.90
C GLY A 282 -3.80 -29.23 -0.09
N ASN A 283 -4.93 -29.74 0.39
CA ASN A 283 -6.07 -30.13 -0.44
C ASN A 283 -7.03 -28.99 -0.78
N GLU A 284 -6.82 -27.79 -0.25
CA GLU A 284 -7.58 -26.58 -0.59
C GLU A 284 -6.85 -25.87 -1.74
N ALA A 285 -7.07 -26.38 -2.94
CA ALA A 285 -6.20 -26.14 -4.10
C ALA A 285 -6.55 -24.87 -4.88
N VAL A 286 -7.78 -24.36 -4.79
CA VAL A 286 -8.22 -23.22 -5.61
C VAL A 286 -7.37 -21.97 -5.34
N GLY A 287 -7.10 -21.67 -4.06
CA GLY A 287 -6.31 -20.50 -3.69
C GLY A 287 -4.90 -20.50 -4.27
N ARG A 288 -4.28 -21.68 -4.39
CA ARG A 288 -2.96 -21.85 -5.01
C ARG A 288 -2.96 -21.32 -6.44
N GLU A 289 -3.90 -21.80 -7.25
CA GLU A 289 -3.99 -21.42 -8.66
C GLU A 289 -4.44 -19.95 -8.82
N LEU A 290 -5.38 -19.48 -7.98
CA LEU A 290 -5.78 -18.07 -8.01
C LEU A 290 -4.61 -17.11 -7.78
N LEU A 291 -3.69 -17.43 -6.88
CA LEU A 291 -2.52 -16.57 -6.66
C LEU A 291 -1.54 -16.61 -7.84
N LEU A 292 -1.41 -17.73 -8.57
CA LEU A 292 -0.60 -17.79 -9.80
C LEU A 292 -1.20 -16.93 -10.92
N HIS A 293 -2.52 -17.00 -11.10
CA HIS A 293 -3.23 -16.16 -12.07
C HIS A 293 -3.28 -14.68 -11.65
N LEU A 294 -3.33 -14.38 -10.34
CA LEU A 294 -3.20 -13.02 -9.84
C LEU A 294 -1.82 -12.45 -10.17
N ILE A 295 -0.75 -13.22 -9.98
CA ILE A 295 0.61 -12.81 -10.39
C ILE A 295 0.61 -12.46 -11.88
N GLN A 296 0.10 -13.34 -12.74
CA GLN A 296 0.05 -13.09 -14.19
C GLN A 296 -0.70 -11.81 -14.50
N HIS A 297 -1.92 -11.67 -13.97
CA HIS A 297 -2.79 -10.54 -14.25
C HIS A 297 -2.13 -9.22 -13.85
N LEU A 298 -1.56 -9.15 -12.64
CA LEU A 298 -0.89 -7.96 -12.14
C LEU A 298 0.28 -7.54 -13.03
N VAL A 299 1.13 -8.47 -13.46
CA VAL A 299 2.30 -8.13 -14.30
C VAL A 299 1.90 -7.79 -15.74
N THR A 300 0.90 -8.46 -16.30
CA THR A 300 0.45 -8.20 -17.69
C THR A 300 -0.40 -6.95 -17.81
N SER A 301 -1.08 -6.53 -16.74
CA SER A 301 -1.97 -5.38 -16.76
C SER A 301 -1.32 -4.09 -16.27
N TYR A 302 -0.08 -4.11 -15.78
CA TYR A 302 0.59 -2.93 -15.22
C TYR A 302 0.67 -1.74 -16.19
N ASP A 303 0.93 -1.97 -17.47
CA ASP A 303 1.05 -0.89 -18.47
C ASP A 303 -0.28 -0.52 -19.14
N THR A 304 -1.34 -1.32 -18.93
CA THR A 304 -2.62 -1.17 -19.66
C THR A 304 -3.80 -0.79 -18.76
N ASP A 305 -3.76 -1.16 -17.48
CA ASP A 305 -4.82 -0.88 -16.50
C ASP A 305 -4.30 0.13 -15.47
N SER A 306 -4.89 1.33 -15.47
CA SER A 306 -4.49 2.43 -14.59
C SER A 306 -4.68 2.11 -13.10
N TYR A 307 -5.67 1.28 -12.75
CA TYR A 307 -5.92 0.90 -11.36
C TYR A 307 -4.89 -0.12 -10.87
N ILE A 308 -4.55 -1.11 -11.70
CA ILE A 308 -3.45 -2.04 -11.40
C ILE A 308 -2.12 -1.31 -11.34
N LYS A 309 -1.87 -0.38 -12.26
CA LYS A 309 -0.69 0.48 -12.23
C LYS A 309 -0.58 1.22 -10.92
N TRP A 310 -1.65 1.93 -10.51
CA TRP A 310 -1.70 2.65 -9.24
C TRP A 310 -1.46 1.71 -8.05
N LEU A 311 -2.10 0.53 -8.05
CA LEU A 311 -1.95 -0.44 -6.96
C LEU A 311 -0.50 -0.91 -6.84
N LEU A 312 0.16 -1.30 -7.94
CA LEU A 312 1.56 -1.73 -7.91
C LEU A 312 2.56 -0.59 -7.72
N ASP A 313 2.19 0.64 -8.09
CA ASP A 313 2.98 1.84 -7.83
C ASP A 313 2.94 2.27 -6.36
N ASN A 314 1.91 1.91 -5.61
CA ASN A 314 1.74 2.34 -4.23
C ASN A 314 1.80 1.19 -3.21
N THR A 315 1.65 -0.06 -3.61
CA THR A 315 1.69 -1.23 -2.73
C THR A 315 2.86 -2.14 -3.07
N ARG A 316 3.38 -2.84 -2.06
CA ARG A 316 4.26 -3.99 -2.25
C ARG A 316 3.51 -5.28 -1.91
N ILE A 317 3.08 -6.01 -2.93
CA ILE A 317 2.22 -7.20 -2.76
C ILE A 317 3.08 -8.45 -2.74
N HIS A 318 2.94 -9.27 -1.71
CA HIS A 318 3.64 -10.54 -1.52
C HIS A 318 2.67 -11.71 -1.66
N LEU A 319 2.89 -12.58 -2.64
CA LEU A 319 1.99 -13.67 -2.98
C LEU A 319 2.68 -15.01 -2.70
N MET A 320 2.16 -15.78 -1.74
CA MET A 320 2.59 -17.14 -1.43
C MET A 320 1.55 -18.14 -1.93
N PRO A 321 1.73 -18.74 -3.12
CA PRO A 321 0.74 -19.66 -3.69
C PRO A 321 0.55 -20.95 -2.88
N SER A 322 1.57 -21.40 -2.14
CA SER A 322 1.49 -22.63 -1.36
C SER A 322 2.36 -22.61 -0.13
N MET A 323 1.72 -22.51 1.03
CA MET A 323 2.36 -22.68 2.33
C MET A 323 2.58 -24.17 2.67
N ASN A 324 1.72 -25.07 2.18
CA ASN A 324 1.83 -26.52 2.39
C ASN A 324 1.97 -27.29 1.05
N PRO A 325 3.11 -27.16 0.36
CA PRO A 325 3.33 -27.86 -0.91
C PRO A 325 3.40 -29.39 -0.75
N ASP A 326 3.69 -29.90 0.45
CA ASP A 326 3.74 -31.32 0.75
C ASP A 326 2.34 -31.95 0.81
N GLY A 327 1.40 -31.29 1.50
CA GLY A 327 0.01 -31.70 1.53
C GLY A 327 -0.64 -31.62 0.15
N PHE A 328 -0.31 -30.59 -0.64
CA PHE A 328 -0.81 -30.47 -2.01
C PHE A 328 -0.36 -31.64 -2.89
N ALA A 329 0.91 -32.05 -2.79
CA ALA A 329 1.48 -33.12 -3.62
C ALA A 329 0.79 -34.48 -3.43
N ILE A 330 0.15 -34.72 -2.28
CA ILE A 330 -0.61 -35.94 -2.01
C ILE A 330 -2.13 -35.76 -2.19
N SER A 331 -2.60 -34.54 -2.41
CA SER A 331 -4.01 -34.24 -2.65
C SER A 331 -4.42 -34.70 -4.06
N LYS A 332 -5.72 -34.93 -4.27
CA LYS A 332 -6.24 -35.42 -5.55
C LYS A 332 -7.39 -34.56 -6.07
N GLU A 333 -7.36 -34.33 -7.37
CA GLU A 333 -8.43 -33.64 -8.11
C GLU A 333 -9.78 -34.34 -7.98
N GLY A 334 -10.83 -33.53 -7.87
CA GLY A 334 -12.22 -33.98 -7.71
C GLY A 334 -12.60 -34.31 -6.26
N GLN A 335 -11.67 -34.28 -5.31
CA GLN A 335 -11.95 -34.59 -3.90
C GLN A 335 -12.40 -33.33 -3.14
N CYS A 336 -13.71 -33.06 -3.14
CA CYS A 336 -14.26 -31.85 -2.53
C CYS A 336 -14.24 -31.83 -1.00
N ASP A 337 -14.36 -32.99 -0.34
CA ASP A 337 -14.69 -33.06 1.10
C ASP A 337 -13.65 -33.78 1.95
N THR A 338 -12.64 -34.35 1.32
CA THR A 338 -11.62 -35.14 2.01
C THR A 338 -10.81 -34.28 2.98
N THR A 339 -10.17 -34.94 3.95
CA THR A 339 -9.10 -34.37 4.77
C THR A 339 -7.72 -34.87 4.34
N TYR A 340 -7.66 -35.83 3.41
CA TYR A 340 -6.41 -36.32 2.84
C TYR A 340 -5.67 -35.19 2.11
N GLY A 341 -4.41 -34.98 2.46
CA GLY A 341 -3.61 -33.87 1.95
C GLY A 341 -3.82 -32.52 2.64
N ARG A 342 -4.72 -32.42 3.63
CA ARG A 342 -4.91 -31.19 4.41
C ARG A 342 -3.69 -30.82 5.25
N GLN A 343 -3.17 -31.77 6.02
CA GLN A 343 -2.07 -31.54 6.95
C GLN A 343 -0.73 -31.43 6.23
N ASN A 344 0.32 -30.96 6.93
CA ASN A 344 1.68 -31.04 6.39
C ASN A 344 2.19 -32.50 6.38
N ALA A 345 3.41 -32.74 5.89
CA ALA A 345 3.97 -34.09 5.80
C ALA A 345 4.18 -34.80 7.17
N ARG A 346 4.19 -34.06 8.29
CA ARG A 346 4.19 -34.61 9.66
C ARG A 346 2.79 -34.78 10.26
N ARG A 347 1.73 -34.60 9.46
CA ARG A 347 0.32 -34.74 9.85
C ARG A 347 -0.17 -33.68 10.85
N TYR A 348 0.49 -32.52 10.92
CA TYR A 348 0.00 -31.38 11.68
C TYR A 348 -0.89 -30.48 10.81
N ASP A 349 -1.99 -30.00 11.37
CA ASP A 349 -2.77 -28.91 10.78
C ASP A 349 -2.03 -27.60 11.03
N LEU A 350 -1.48 -26.99 9.97
CA LEU A 350 -0.70 -25.76 10.05
C LEU A 350 -1.54 -24.56 10.52
N ASN A 351 -2.86 -24.54 10.24
CA ASN A 351 -3.79 -23.53 10.76
C ASN A 351 -4.31 -23.88 12.16
N ARG A 352 -3.55 -24.69 12.91
CA ARG A 352 -3.69 -24.91 14.35
C ARG A 352 -2.33 -24.91 15.05
N ASN A 353 -1.27 -24.45 14.38
CA ASN A 353 0.12 -24.59 14.84
C ASN A 353 0.77 -23.26 15.27
N PHE A 354 0.07 -22.14 15.10
CA PHE A 354 0.55 -20.84 15.56
C PHE A 354 0.31 -20.66 17.08
N PRO A 355 1.09 -19.80 17.75
CA PRO A 355 0.75 -19.34 19.09
C PRO A 355 -0.69 -18.83 19.17
N ASP A 356 -1.37 -19.10 20.27
CA ASP A 356 -2.75 -18.69 20.50
C ASP A 356 -2.83 -17.79 21.73
N TYR A 357 -3.65 -16.75 21.64
CA TYR A 357 -3.74 -15.71 22.67
C TYR A 357 -4.59 -16.13 23.86
N PHE A 358 -5.61 -16.97 23.63
CA PHE A 358 -6.56 -17.36 24.67
C PHE A 358 -6.13 -18.64 25.40
N LYS A 359 -5.38 -19.51 24.73
CA LYS A 359 -4.94 -20.80 25.28
C LYS A 359 -3.52 -21.11 24.85
N ALA A 360 -2.71 -21.63 25.76
CA ALA A 360 -1.38 -22.13 25.41
C ALA A 360 -1.48 -23.24 24.34
N ASN A 361 -0.93 -22.98 23.15
CA ASN A 361 -0.83 -23.97 22.09
C ASN A 361 0.44 -24.79 22.26
N THR A 362 0.30 -26.04 22.72
CA THR A 362 1.42 -26.95 23.03
C THR A 362 1.85 -27.83 21.86
N LYS A 363 1.28 -27.64 20.66
CA LYS A 363 1.64 -28.43 19.49
C LYS A 363 3.07 -28.15 19.05
N GLN A 364 3.76 -29.20 18.61
CA GLN A 364 5.11 -29.08 18.08
C GLN A 364 5.15 -28.10 16.90
N PRO A 365 6.01 -27.07 16.92
CA PRO A 365 6.17 -26.18 15.78
C PRO A 365 6.61 -26.90 14.51
N GLN A 366 5.99 -26.54 13.38
CA GLN A 366 6.30 -27.10 12.06
C GLN A 366 7.20 -26.15 11.26
N PRO A 367 8.05 -26.68 10.36
CA PRO A 367 8.98 -25.85 9.59
C PRO A 367 8.25 -24.81 8.72
N GLU A 368 7.07 -25.15 8.18
CA GLU A 368 6.26 -24.21 7.41
C GLU A 368 5.74 -23.06 8.29
N THR A 369 5.27 -23.37 9.50
CA THR A 369 4.77 -22.39 10.47
C THR A 369 5.89 -21.48 10.96
N GLU A 370 7.07 -22.03 11.29
CA GLU A 370 8.21 -21.22 11.72
C GLU A 370 8.74 -20.31 10.61
N ALA A 371 8.81 -20.80 9.37
CA ALA A 371 9.18 -19.97 8.23
C ALA A 371 8.23 -18.78 8.06
N VAL A 372 6.91 -18.99 8.20
CA VAL A 372 5.92 -17.91 8.11
C VAL A 372 6.01 -16.95 9.30
N LYS A 373 6.21 -17.42 10.53
CA LYS A 373 6.41 -16.55 11.70
C LYS A 373 7.64 -15.67 11.53
N GLU A 374 8.75 -16.26 11.07
CA GLU A 374 9.97 -15.52 10.79
C GLU A 374 9.75 -14.49 9.67
N TRP A 375 9.05 -14.87 8.60
CA TRP A 375 8.70 -13.98 7.51
C TRP A 375 7.87 -12.77 7.96
N ILE A 376 6.81 -12.99 8.75
CA ILE A 376 5.97 -11.93 9.32
C ILE A 376 6.78 -11.03 10.26
N SER A 377 7.73 -11.58 11.01
CA SER A 377 8.57 -10.77 11.92
C SER A 377 9.56 -9.84 11.20
N LYS A 378 9.89 -10.12 9.94
CA LYS A 378 10.89 -9.38 9.15
C LYS A 378 10.29 -8.27 8.28
N ILE A 379 9.01 -8.38 7.94
CA ILE A 379 8.32 -7.44 7.05
C ILE A 379 7.06 -6.96 7.75
N GLN A 380 6.88 -5.63 7.83
CA GLN A 380 5.71 -5.05 8.45
C GLN A 380 4.51 -5.10 7.49
N PHE A 381 3.84 -6.25 7.46
CA PHE A 381 2.61 -6.40 6.70
C PHE A 381 1.47 -5.60 7.33
N VAL A 382 0.76 -4.85 6.51
CA VAL A 382 -0.40 -4.04 6.94
C VAL A 382 -1.69 -4.84 6.83
N LEU A 383 -1.86 -5.54 5.71
CA LEU A 383 -3.06 -6.30 5.36
C LEU A 383 -2.69 -7.69 4.83
N SER A 384 -3.53 -8.67 5.13
CA SER A 384 -3.34 -10.04 4.66
C SER A 384 -4.63 -10.79 4.35
N GLY A 385 -4.62 -11.65 3.33
CA GLY A 385 -5.66 -12.66 3.13
C GLY A 385 -5.09 -14.08 3.12
N SER A 386 -5.68 -14.98 3.92
CA SER A 386 -5.40 -16.42 3.85
C SER A 386 -6.49 -17.11 3.02
N LEU A 387 -6.15 -17.71 1.89
CA LEU A 387 -7.11 -18.35 0.97
C LEU A 387 -7.29 -19.84 1.32
N HIS A 388 -8.55 -20.22 1.50
CA HIS A 388 -9.01 -21.54 1.94
C HIS A 388 -10.14 -22.10 1.05
N GLY A 389 -10.45 -23.37 1.23
CA GLY A 389 -11.57 -24.03 0.58
C GLY A 389 -12.32 -24.99 1.51
N GLY A 390 -13.60 -25.21 1.20
CA GLY A 390 -14.54 -26.00 1.98
C GLY A 390 -15.80 -25.23 2.37
N ALA A 391 -15.75 -23.89 2.28
CA ALA A 391 -16.91 -23.01 2.43
C ALA A 391 -16.88 -21.86 1.40
N LEU A 392 -17.87 -20.97 1.48
CA LEU A 392 -17.89 -19.74 0.69
C LEU A 392 -18.25 -18.55 1.58
N VAL A 393 -17.24 -17.97 2.23
CA VAL A 393 -17.38 -16.92 3.26
C VAL A 393 -16.05 -16.20 3.51
N ALA A 394 -16.08 -14.91 3.83
CA ALA A 394 -14.95 -14.21 4.42
C ALA A 394 -15.07 -14.24 5.95
N SER A 395 -14.20 -15.03 6.60
CA SER A 395 -14.15 -15.17 8.05
C SER A 395 -13.12 -14.23 8.65
N TYR A 396 -13.44 -13.58 9.77
CA TYR A 396 -12.61 -12.56 10.39
C TYR A 396 -12.40 -12.77 11.90
N PRO A 397 -11.35 -12.17 12.50
CA PRO A 397 -11.01 -12.34 13.90
C PRO A 397 -12.12 -11.99 14.91
N PHE A 398 -12.09 -12.59 16.09
CA PHE A 398 -11.16 -13.68 16.48
C PHE A 398 -11.66 -15.06 16.04
N ASP A 399 -10.71 -15.95 15.76
CA ASP A 399 -10.94 -17.35 15.45
C ASP A 399 -11.23 -18.18 16.71
N ASN A 400 -10.76 -17.75 17.89
CA ASN A 400 -10.91 -18.48 19.14
C ASN A 400 -11.60 -17.65 20.23
N THR A 401 -12.04 -18.30 21.31
CA THR A 401 -12.67 -17.67 22.47
C THR A 401 -11.82 -17.83 23.74
N PRO A 402 -11.91 -16.90 24.71
CA PRO A 402 -11.42 -17.13 26.07
C PRO A 402 -12.06 -18.40 26.65
N SER A 403 -11.26 -19.28 27.27
CA SER A 403 -11.79 -20.49 27.91
C SER A 403 -12.60 -20.13 29.15
N ALA A 404 -13.92 -19.97 29.02
CA ALA A 404 -14.83 -20.00 30.16
C ALA A 404 -15.10 -21.46 30.54
N ILE A 405 -14.86 -21.81 31.81
CA ILE A 405 -15.02 -23.15 32.42
C ILE A 405 -16.43 -23.74 32.21
N PHE A 406 -17.41 -22.95 31.74
CA PHE A 406 -18.81 -23.34 31.55
C PHE A 406 -19.43 -22.97 30.19
N GLN A 407 -18.65 -22.65 29.14
CA GLN A 407 -19.24 -22.43 27.81
C GLN A 407 -19.29 -23.73 26.98
N SER A 408 -20.44 -24.39 27.06
CA SER A 408 -20.87 -25.41 26.11
C SER A 408 -20.98 -24.83 24.70
N TYR A 409 -20.13 -25.28 23.75
CA TYR A 409 -20.37 -25.37 22.29
C TYR A 409 -21.38 -24.40 21.62
N ALA A 410 -21.35 -23.10 21.87
CA ALA A 410 -22.36 -22.19 21.30
C ALA A 410 -21.68 -21.08 20.50
N HIS A 411 -21.98 -21.08 19.20
CA HIS A 411 -21.79 -20.06 18.15
C HIS A 411 -21.81 -18.59 18.63
N THR A 412 -20.84 -18.20 19.45
CA THR A 412 -20.77 -16.88 20.07
C THR A 412 -19.60 -16.14 19.45
N PRO A 413 -19.80 -14.92 18.96
CA PRO A 413 -18.73 -14.17 18.34
C PRO A 413 -17.67 -13.76 19.38
N SER A 414 -16.40 -13.87 19.00
CA SER A 414 -15.25 -13.40 19.77
C SER A 414 -14.78 -12.09 19.15
N ILE A 415 -15.18 -10.97 19.76
CA ILE A 415 -15.08 -9.64 19.16
C ILE A 415 -13.66 -9.07 19.31
N ALA A 416 -13.05 -8.71 18.18
CA ALA A 416 -11.77 -8.03 18.16
C ALA A 416 -11.90 -6.52 18.43
N PRO A 417 -10.87 -5.85 18.98
CA PRO A 417 -10.88 -4.39 19.15
C PRO A 417 -11.09 -3.59 17.85
N ASP A 418 -10.80 -4.18 16.69
CA ASP A 418 -11.05 -3.63 15.35
C ASP A 418 -12.16 -4.38 14.59
N ASP A 419 -13.17 -4.92 15.29
CA ASP A 419 -14.28 -5.67 14.67
C ASP A 419 -14.96 -4.89 13.53
N ASP A 420 -15.15 -3.58 13.69
CA ASP A 420 -15.72 -2.70 12.66
C ASP A 420 -14.90 -2.74 11.35
N VAL A 421 -13.57 -2.65 11.46
CA VAL A 421 -12.64 -2.70 10.33
C VAL A 421 -12.62 -4.10 9.74
N PHE A 422 -12.57 -5.15 10.56
CA PHE A 422 -12.55 -6.53 10.08
C PHE A 422 -13.82 -6.93 9.34
N ARG A 423 -14.99 -6.50 9.82
CA ARG A 423 -16.26 -6.65 9.13
C ARG A 423 -16.26 -5.90 7.80
N HIS A 424 -15.75 -4.67 7.77
CA HIS A 424 -15.59 -3.91 6.52
C HIS A 424 -14.68 -4.63 5.52
N LEU A 425 -13.49 -5.05 5.93
CA LEU A 425 -12.53 -5.79 5.10
C LEU A 425 -13.16 -7.07 4.52
N SER A 426 -13.90 -7.80 5.34
CA SER A 426 -14.62 -9.01 4.92
C SER A 426 -15.74 -8.70 3.92
N LEU A 427 -16.48 -7.61 4.13
CA LEU A 427 -17.52 -7.14 3.21
C LEU A 427 -16.94 -6.66 1.88
N VAL A 428 -15.77 -6.00 1.88
CA VAL A 428 -15.08 -5.59 0.65
C VAL A 428 -14.80 -6.81 -0.23
N TYR A 429 -14.28 -7.90 0.35
CA TYR A 429 -14.06 -9.13 -0.41
C TYR A 429 -15.39 -9.76 -0.85
N SER A 430 -16.30 -9.99 0.10
CA SER A 430 -17.56 -10.70 -0.15
C SER A 430 -18.45 -10.02 -1.19
N ASN A 431 -18.55 -8.69 -1.16
CA ASN A 431 -19.36 -7.91 -2.09
C ASN A 431 -18.77 -7.82 -3.49
N ASN A 432 -17.43 -7.89 -3.62
CA ASN A 432 -16.75 -7.91 -4.92
C ASN A 432 -16.60 -9.33 -5.47
N HIS A 433 -16.85 -10.37 -4.66
CA HIS A 433 -16.95 -11.75 -5.13
C HIS A 433 -18.32 -11.99 -5.78
N ALA A 434 -18.35 -12.72 -6.90
CA ALA A 434 -19.57 -12.85 -7.71
C ALA A 434 -20.79 -13.46 -6.98
N LYS A 435 -20.56 -14.28 -5.95
CA LYS A 435 -21.62 -15.05 -5.26
C LYS A 435 -21.56 -15.03 -3.73
N MET A 436 -20.47 -14.57 -3.12
CA MET A 436 -20.21 -14.79 -1.68
C MET A 436 -21.22 -13.99 -0.84
N SER A 437 -21.45 -12.73 -1.21
CA SER A 437 -22.41 -11.83 -0.58
C SER A 437 -23.86 -12.34 -0.57
N ARG A 438 -24.22 -13.29 -1.44
CA ARG A 438 -25.55 -13.92 -1.44
C ARG A 438 -25.77 -14.79 -0.20
N GLY A 439 -24.69 -15.22 0.44
CA GLY A 439 -24.72 -16.03 1.64
C GLY A 439 -25.33 -17.41 1.41
N VAL A 440 -25.23 -17.97 0.21
CA VAL A 440 -25.81 -19.29 -0.09
C VAL A 440 -24.90 -20.38 0.44
N SER A 441 -25.43 -21.24 1.29
CA SER A 441 -24.72 -22.39 1.86
C SER A 441 -24.21 -23.33 0.75
N CYS A 442 -22.99 -23.85 0.93
CA CYS A 442 -22.37 -24.77 -0.02
C CYS A 442 -23.12 -26.11 -0.16
N LYS A 443 -23.71 -26.59 0.95
CA LYS A 443 -24.48 -27.82 1.03
C LYS A 443 -25.74 -27.63 1.85
N SER A 444 -26.74 -28.46 1.59
CA SER A 444 -27.89 -28.57 2.49
C SER A 444 -27.43 -28.91 3.91
N GLY A 445 -27.88 -28.15 4.90
CA GLY A 445 -27.47 -28.30 6.31
C GLY A 445 -26.16 -27.62 6.71
N SER A 446 -25.41 -27.02 5.78
CA SER A 446 -24.25 -26.17 6.12
C SER A 446 -24.68 -24.74 6.47
N PRO A 447 -23.94 -24.03 7.35
CA PRO A 447 -24.32 -22.71 7.81
C PRO A 447 -24.49 -21.72 6.66
N ARG A 448 -25.49 -20.85 6.80
CA ARG A 448 -25.74 -19.72 5.91
C ARG A 448 -25.01 -18.51 6.47
N PHE A 449 -24.18 -17.87 5.66
CA PHE A 449 -23.43 -16.67 6.10
C PHE A 449 -24.08 -15.42 5.54
N GLU A 450 -24.78 -14.66 6.38
CA GLU A 450 -25.39 -13.41 5.95
C GLU A 450 -24.33 -12.46 5.37
N LYS A 451 -24.60 -11.87 4.20
CA LYS A 451 -23.65 -11.03 3.44
C LYS A 451 -22.31 -11.71 3.15
N GLY A 452 -22.22 -13.03 3.26
CA GLY A 452 -21.01 -13.80 2.98
C GLY A 452 -19.85 -13.51 3.93
N ILE A 453 -20.11 -13.08 5.17
CA ILE A 453 -19.09 -12.85 6.20
C ILE A 453 -19.44 -13.58 7.50
N THR A 454 -18.44 -13.88 8.34
CA THR A 454 -18.67 -14.48 9.66
C THR A 454 -17.51 -14.21 10.62
N ASN A 455 -17.79 -14.03 11.91
CA ASN A 455 -16.72 -14.06 12.91
C ASN A 455 -16.21 -15.51 13.06
N GLY A 456 -14.89 -15.70 13.14
CA GLY A 456 -14.28 -17.04 13.15
C GLY A 456 -14.80 -17.92 14.28
N ALA A 457 -14.76 -17.41 15.51
CA ALA A 457 -15.26 -18.12 16.69
C ALA A 457 -16.78 -18.39 16.67
N GLU A 458 -17.57 -17.47 16.12
CA GLU A 458 -19.02 -17.65 15.93
C GLU A 458 -19.33 -18.83 15.00
N TRP A 459 -18.54 -18.97 13.92
CA TRP A 459 -18.67 -20.11 13.02
C TRP A 459 -18.23 -21.40 13.72
N TYR A 460 -16.98 -21.44 14.18
CA TYR A 460 -16.46 -22.47 15.08
C TYR A 460 -15.13 -22.04 15.73
N PRO A 461 -14.96 -22.22 17.05
CA PRO A 461 -13.69 -21.87 17.70
C PRO A 461 -12.49 -22.66 17.15
N LEU A 462 -11.40 -21.93 16.88
CA LEU A 462 -10.19 -22.41 16.22
C LEU A 462 -8.96 -21.94 16.99
N THR A 463 -8.32 -22.85 17.73
CA THR A 463 -7.09 -22.55 18.47
C THR A 463 -5.84 -22.58 17.57
N GLY A 464 -5.00 -21.56 17.67
CA GLY A 464 -3.68 -21.51 17.04
C GLY A 464 -3.71 -21.24 15.53
N GLY A 465 -4.65 -20.42 15.09
CA GLY A 465 -4.79 -19.98 13.71
C GLY A 465 -3.76 -18.93 13.30
N MET A 466 -3.45 -18.89 12.01
CA MET A 466 -2.54 -17.88 11.43
C MET A 466 -3.16 -16.47 11.48
N GLN A 467 -4.49 -16.37 11.32
CA GLN A 467 -5.24 -15.13 11.25
C GLN A 467 -5.07 -14.28 12.52
N ASP A 468 -5.39 -14.86 13.68
CA ASP A 468 -5.28 -14.20 14.98
C ASP A 468 -3.81 -13.89 15.32
N TYR A 469 -2.87 -14.76 14.90
CA TYR A 469 -1.44 -14.54 15.09
C TYR A 469 -0.94 -13.26 14.40
N ASN A 470 -1.34 -13.03 13.14
CA ASN A 470 -0.97 -11.84 12.38
C ASN A 470 -1.40 -10.56 13.08
N TYR A 471 -2.65 -10.53 13.56
CA TYR A 471 -3.23 -9.34 14.16
C TYR A 471 -2.66 -9.04 15.53
N LEU A 472 -2.59 -10.04 16.42
CA LEU A 472 -2.20 -9.82 17.81
C LEU A 472 -0.69 -9.62 18.01
N TRP A 473 0.16 -10.32 17.26
CA TRP A 473 1.62 -10.21 17.44
C TRP A 473 2.25 -9.12 16.60
N HIS A 474 1.67 -8.80 15.44
CA HIS A 474 2.31 -7.93 14.44
C HIS A 474 1.42 -6.78 13.94
N GLY A 475 0.16 -6.71 14.38
CA GLY A 475 -0.77 -5.67 13.94
C GLY A 475 -1.22 -5.79 12.49
N CYS A 476 -0.85 -6.87 11.80
CA CYS A 476 -1.25 -7.15 10.43
C CYS A 476 -2.71 -7.64 10.42
N MET A 477 -3.59 -6.93 9.73
CA MET A 477 -5.00 -7.32 9.65
C MET A 477 -5.15 -8.46 8.65
N GLU A 478 -5.25 -9.70 9.14
CA GLU A 478 -5.50 -10.87 8.31
C GLU A 478 -6.97 -11.29 8.39
N ILE A 479 -7.58 -11.68 7.26
CA ILE A 479 -8.84 -12.42 7.22
C ILE A 479 -8.70 -13.73 6.45
N THR A 480 -9.55 -14.69 6.77
CA THR A 480 -9.63 -15.99 6.12
C THR A 480 -10.68 -15.96 5.03
N LEU A 481 -10.26 -16.25 3.80
CA LEU A 481 -11.08 -16.23 2.60
C LEU A 481 -11.41 -17.65 2.16
N GLU A 482 -12.58 -18.16 2.55
CA GLU A 482 -13.12 -19.43 2.04
C GLU A 482 -13.74 -19.17 0.67
N ILE A 483 -13.01 -19.52 -0.39
CA ILE A 483 -13.29 -19.08 -1.77
C ILE A 483 -13.92 -20.15 -2.65
N SER A 484 -14.03 -21.38 -2.16
CA SER A 484 -14.61 -22.49 -2.91
C SER A 484 -15.28 -23.51 -2.00
N CYS A 485 -16.52 -23.89 -2.32
CA CYS A 485 -17.21 -24.97 -1.62
C CYS A 485 -16.50 -26.32 -1.76
N CYS A 486 -16.04 -26.64 -2.97
CA CYS A 486 -15.20 -27.81 -3.21
C CYS A 486 -13.75 -27.44 -2.90
N LYS A 487 -13.07 -28.24 -2.07
CA LYS A 487 -11.66 -28.02 -1.72
C LYS A 487 -10.72 -28.19 -2.90
N TYR A 488 -10.94 -29.25 -3.69
CA TYR A 488 -10.15 -29.58 -4.88
C TYR A 488 -11.08 -29.89 -6.07
N PRO A 489 -11.68 -28.87 -6.69
CA PRO A 489 -12.60 -29.05 -7.82
C PRO A 489 -11.87 -29.54 -9.09
N PRO A 490 -12.58 -30.11 -10.06
CA PRO A 490 -12.05 -30.33 -11.40
C PRO A 490 -11.42 -29.07 -12.03
N ALA A 491 -10.29 -29.22 -12.72
CA ALA A 491 -9.50 -28.12 -13.28
C ALA A 491 -10.29 -27.22 -14.25
N HIS A 492 -11.27 -27.78 -14.96
CA HIS A 492 -12.12 -27.02 -15.88
C HIS A 492 -12.98 -25.93 -15.20
N GLU A 493 -13.13 -25.98 -13.87
CA GLU A 493 -13.84 -24.95 -13.09
C GLU A 493 -12.93 -23.78 -12.69
N LEU A 494 -11.59 -23.92 -12.76
CA LEU A 494 -10.65 -22.87 -12.36
C LEU A 494 -10.86 -21.52 -13.06
N PRO A 495 -11.18 -21.43 -14.36
CA PRO A 495 -11.50 -20.14 -15.00
C PRO A 495 -12.68 -19.44 -14.32
N LYS A 496 -13.68 -20.20 -13.85
CA LYS A 496 -14.84 -19.65 -13.17
C LYS A 496 -14.48 -19.12 -11.78
N TYR A 497 -13.67 -19.88 -11.03
CA TYR A 497 -13.17 -19.42 -9.73
C TYR A 497 -12.33 -18.15 -9.86
N TRP A 498 -11.48 -18.07 -10.88
CA TRP A 498 -10.72 -16.85 -11.18
C TRP A 498 -11.64 -15.67 -11.48
N GLN A 499 -12.62 -15.86 -12.37
CA GLN A 499 -13.56 -14.79 -12.71
C GLN A 499 -14.36 -14.31 -11.50
N ASP A 500 -14.71 -15.22 -10.58
CA ASP A 500 -15.49 -14.89 -9.39
C ASP A 500 -14.69 -14.14 -8.31
N ASN A 501 -13.36 -14.35 -8.26
CA ASN A 501 -12.50 -13.82 -7.20
C ASN A 501 -11.59 -12.66 -7.64
N LYS A 502 -11.28 -12.52 -8.94
CA LYS A 502 -10.29 -11.55 -9.45
C LYS A 502 -10.51 -10.14 -8.90
N GLN A 503 -11.73 -9.62 -9.02
CA GLN A 503 -12.04 -8.27 -8.55
C GLN A 503 -11.97 -8.16 -7.02
N ALA A 504 -12.43 -9.19 -6.30
CA ALA A 504 -12.37 -9.22 -4.83
C ALA A 504 -10.93 -9.18 -4.30
N LEU A 505 -10.02 -9.96 -4.89
CA LEU A 505 -8.59 -9.96 -4.53
C LEU A 505 -7.95 -8.57 -4.75
N ILE A 506 -8.19 -7.95 -5.90
CA ILE A 506 -7.59 -6.64 -6.21
C ILE A 506 -8.15 -5.56 -5.28
N LYS A 507 -9.47 -5.53 -5.09
CA LYS A 507 -10.14 -4.52 -4.24
C LYS A 507 -9.77 -4.67 -2.77
N TYR A 508 -9.66 -5.90 -2.28
CA TYR A 508 -9.21 -6.17 -0.92
C TYR A 508 -7.78 -5.68 -0.70
N ALA A 509 -6.83 -6.00 -1.59
CA ALA A 509 -5.45 -5.54 -1.45
C ALA A 509 -5.30 -4.01 -1.39
N ALA A 510 -6.22 -3.27 -2.02
CA ALA A 510 -6.23 -1.81 -1.98
C ALA A 510 -6.65 -1.22 -0.61
N GLU A 511 -7.33 -1.97 0.25
CA GLU A 511 -7.75 -1.51 1.58
C GLU A 511 -6.56 -1.23 2.52
N ALA A 512 -5.35 -1.68 2.17
CA ALA A 512 -4.12 -1.29 2.88
C ALA A 512 -3.82 0.22 2.84
N HIS A 513 -4.48 0.96 1.92
CA HIS A 513 -4.37 2.41 1.78
C HIS A 513 -5.45 3.20 2.53
N ARG A 514 -6.34 2.53 3.26
CA ARG A 514 -7.37 3.17 4.09
C ARG A 514 -6.82 3.51 5.48
N GLY A 515 -7.44 4.49 6.14
CA GLY A 515 -7.19 4.78 7.55
C GLY A 515 -6.14 5.86 7.73
N ALA A 516 -5.14 5.59 8.57
CA ALA A 516 -4.06 6.51 8.85
C ALA A 516 -2.69 5.87 8.58
N HIS A 517 -1.74 6.66 8.11
CA HIS A 517 -0.34 6.26 8.00
C HIS A 517 0.54 7.47 8.27
N GLY A 518 1.82 7.24 8.57
CA GLY A 518 2.76 8.33 8.74
C GLY A 518 4.01 7.91 9.46
N PHE A 519 4.62 8.88 10.15
CA PHE A 519 5.94 8.72 10.73
C PHE A 519 5.96 9.10 12.21
N VAL A 520 6.66 8.30 13.02
CA VAL A 520 7.10 8.68 14.35
C VAL A 520 8.58 9.06 14.28
N MET A 521 8.86 10.31 14.63
CA MET A 521 10.19 10.91 14.56
C MET A 521 10.59 11.48 15.94
N ASP A 522 11.87 11.66 16.18
CA ASP A 522 12.36 12.44 17.32
C ASP A 522 12.38 13.94 17.03
N GLU A 523 12.66 14.75 18.05
CA GLU A 523 12.80 16.20 17.96
C GLU A 523 13.92 16.69 17.00
N ASN A 524 14.84 15.81 16.60
CA ASN A 524 15.90 16.09 15.63
C ASN A 524 15.54 15.64 14.20
N GLY A 525 14.35 15.05 14.01
CA GLY A 525 13.87 14.52 12.74
C GLY A 525 14.44 13.14 12.38
N ASN A 526 14.98 12.40 13.34
CA ASN A 526 15.38 11.00 13.14
C ASN A 526 14.18 10.06 13.35
N PRO A 527 14.10 8.95 12.60
CA PRO A 527 13.03 7.98 12.78
C PRO A 527 13.13 7.26 14.13
N VAL A 528 11.99 7.09 14.81
CA VAL A 528 11.91 6.25 16.00
C VAL A 528 11.43 4.87 15.60
N GLU A 529 12.37 3.93 15.57
CA GLU A 529 12.11 2.52 15.28
C GLU A 529 11.38 1.84 16.43
N ARG A 530 10.41 0.96 16.10
CA ARG A 530 9.67 0.14 17.06
C ARG A 530 8.92 0.92 18.15
N ALA A 531 8.57 2.18 17.89
CA ALA A 531 7.62 2.92 18.72
C ALA A 531 6.29 2.16 18.74
N SER A 532 5.74 1.95 19.93
CA SER A 532 4.47 1.27 20.14
C SER A 532 3.34 2.27 20.02
N ILE A 533 2.36 1.95 19.19
CA ILE A 533 1.20 2.79 18.90
C ILE A 533 -0.06 2.01 19.29
N ILE A 534 -0.93 2.67 20.05
CA ILE A 534 -2.25 2.17 20.44
C ILE A 534 -3.27 3.25 20.05
N VAL A 535 -4.42 2.85 19.49
CA VAL A 535 -5.55 3.77 19.29
C VAL A 535 -6.43 3.65 20.51
N LYS A 536 -6.75 4.76 21.20
CA LYS A 536 -7.62 4.73 22.38
C LYS A 536 -8.95 4.02 22.06
N GLY A 537 -9.33 3.09 22.94
CA GLY A 537 -10.50 2.23 22.74
C GLY A 537 -10.25 1.01 21.85
N ARG A 538 -9.03 0.81 21.34
CA ARG A 538 -8.59 -0.39 20.61
C ARG A 538 -7.33 -0.95 21.24
N ASP A 539 -7.49 -1.92 22.14
CA ASP A 539 -6.41 -2.51 22.95
C ASP A 539 -5.52 -3.48 22.15
N VAL A 540 -5.01 -3.04 21.00
CA VAL A 540 -4.03 -3.75 20.18
C VAL A 540 -2.88 -2.81 19.85
N THR A 541 -1.67 -3.26 20.18
CA THR A 541 -0.44 -2.51 19.89
C THR A 541 0.10 -2.89 18.51
N TYR A 542 0.47 -1.87 17.73
CA TYR A 542 1.27 -2.03 16.52
C TYR A 542 2.51 -1.14 16.62
N ARG A 543 3.51 -1.40 15.77
CA ARG A 543 4.83 -0.77 15.89
C ARG A 543 5.26 -0.07 14.61
N THR A 544 6.16 0.90 14.77
CA THR A 544 6.82 1.55 13.64
C THR A 544 7.94 0.71 13.04
N THR A 545 8.20 0.91 11.74
CA THR A 545 9.34 0.33 11.03
C THR A 545 10.67 0.96 11.50
N ARG A 546 11.79 0.43 11.02
CA ARG A 546 13.13 1.06 11.09
C ARG A 546 13.22 2.49 10.53
N TYR A 547 12.22 2.90 9.74
CA TYR A 547 12.12 4.26 9.18
C TYR A 547 11.09 5.11 9.93
N GLY A 548 10.59 4.64 11.07
CA GLY A 548 9.56 5.31 11.86
C GLY A 548 8.16 5.22 11.24
N GLU A 549 7.97 4.43 10.18
CA GLU A 549 6.71 4.37 9.45
C GLU A 549 5.68 3.51 10.18
N PHE A 550 4.41 3.90 10.09
CA PHE A 550 3.30 3.04 10.48
C PHE A 550 2.13 3.21 9.52
N TRP A 551 1.29 2.18 9.48
CA TRP A 551 0.00 2.18 8.80
C TRP A 551 -1.02 1.55 9.73
N ARG A 552 -2.23 2.09 9.70
CA ARG A 552 -3.35 1.56 10.46
C ARG A 552 -4.63 1.74 9.67
N ILE A 553 -5.24 0.62 9.28
CA ILE A 553 -6.54 0.63 8.62
C ILE A 553 -7.60 0.97 9.66
N LEU A 554 -8.39 2.00 9.37
CA LEU A 554 -9.46 2.52 10.22
C LEU A 554 -10.61 2.97 9.32
N LEU A 555 -11.83 2.90 9.85
CA LEU A 555 -12.99 3.49 9.20
C LEU A 555 -13.04 5.01 9.43
N PRO A 556 -13.89 5.77 8.72
CA PRO A 556 -14.03 7.19 9.00
C PRO A 556 -14.47 7.45 10.43
N GLY A 557 -13.80 8.40 11.08
CA GLY A 557 -14.02 8.69 12.49
C GLY A 557 -12.94 9.58 13.09
N THR A 558 -13.14 9.97 14.34
CA THR A 558 -12.16 10.72 15.14
C THR A 558 -11.49 9.76 16.10
N TYR A 559 -10.16 9.82 16.16
CA TYR A 559 -9.34 8.89 16.92
C TYR A 559 -8.26 9.62 17.71
N THR A 560 -7.77 8.98 18.76
CA THR A 560 -6.57 9.40 19.50
C THR A 560 -5.56 8.27 19.49
N ALA A 561 -4.37 8.52 18.96
CA ALA A 561 -3.25 7.60 19.04
C ALA A 561 -2.40 7.92 20.28
N GLU A 562 -2.05 6.90 21.05
CA GLU A 562 -1.02 6.96 22.10
C GLU A 562 0.24 6.29 21.58
N VAL A 563 1.37 7.01 21.64
CA VAL A 563 2.65 6.55 21.14
C VAL A 563 3.66 6.53 22.26
N THR A 564 4.32 5.38 22.44
CA THR A 564 5.36 5.17 23.43
C THR A 564 6.60 4.57 22.79
N ALA A 565 7.78 4.98 23.26
CA ALA A 565 9.06 4.41 22.84
C ALA A 565 10.06 4.51 23.99
N GLU A 566 10.95 3.54 24.10
CA GLU A 566 11.99 3.53 25.13
C GLU A 566 12.89 4.78 25.01
N GLY A 567 13.11 5.48 26.13
CA GLY A 567 13.91 6.71 26.16
C GLY A 567 13.18 7.98 25.70
N TYR A 568 11.89 7.89 25.37
CA TYR A 568 11.06 9.02 24.97
C TYR A 568 9.87 9.22 25.94
N ILE A 569 9.38 10.45 26.00
CA ILE A 569 8.16 10.78 26.74
C ILE A 569 6.95 10.34 25.90
N PRO A 570 5.98 9.59 26.47
CA PRO A 570 4.74 9.24 25.77
C PRO A 570 4.05 10.46 25.16
N GLN A 571 3.49 10.29 23.96
CA GLN A 571 2.74 11.34 23.28
C GLN A 571 1.36 10.83 22.87
N THR A 572 0.39 11.72 22.88
CA THR A 572 -0.96 11.48 22.36
C THR A 572 -1.22 12.40 21.18
N ALA A 573 -1.80 11.88 20.11
CA ALA A 573 -2.14 12.66 18.92
C ALA A 573 -3.59 12.37 18.51
N GLU A 574 -4.40 13.43 18.41
CA GLU A 574 -5.75 13.34 17.84
C GLU A 574 -5.69 13.47 16.32
N PHE A 575 -6.51 12.67 15.63
CA PHE A 575 -6.59 12.69 14.18
C PHE A 575 -7.97 12.24 13.69
N ILE A 576 -8.29 12.61 12.45
CA ILE A 576 -9.56 12.29 11.79
C ILE A 576 -9.25 11.42 10.58
N VAL A 577 -9.97 10.33 10.42
CA VAL A 577 -10.01 9.52 9.20
C VAL A 577 -11.25 9.91 8.42
N VAL A 578 -11.08 10.22 7.14
CA VAL A 578 -12.19 10.56 6.24
C VAL A 578 -12.34 9.50 5.16
N GLU A 579 -13.54 9.38 4.60
CA GLU A 579 -13.81 8.41 3.54
C GLU A 579 -12.91 8.66 2.32
N ASN A 580 -12.38 7.59 1.75
CA ASN A 580 -11.55 7.58 0.54
C ASN A 580 -10.23 8.38 0.58
N HIS A 581 -9.82 8.94 1.72
CA HIS A 581 -8.54 9.64 1.83
C HIS A 581 -7.76 9.17 3.07
N PRO A 582 -6.61 8.50 2.90
CA PRO A 582 -5.76 8.17 4.03
C PRO A 582 -5.26 9.42 4.74
N THR A 583 -5.30 9.38 6.07
CA THR A 583 -4.81 10.46 6.92
C THR A 583 -3.31 10.32 7.14
N LEU A 584 -2.54 11.34 6.73
CA LEU A 584 -1.13 11.43 7.06
C LEU A 584 -0.95 11.94 8.50
N LEU A 585 -0.50 11.07 9.40
CA LEU A 585 -0.29 11.36 10.82
C LEU A 585 1.20 11.28 11.18
N ASN A 586 1.83 12.44 11.32
CA ASN A 586 3.22 12.52 11.78
C ASN A 586 3.26 12.89 13.27
N ILE A 587 4.02 12.12 14.04
CA ILE A 587 4.11 12.27 15.50
C ILE A 587 5.57 12.48 15.86
N THR A 588 5.85 13.48 16.70
CA THR A 588 7.20 13.77 17.19
C THR A 588 7.31 13.41 18.66
N LEU A 589 8.19 12.48 18.99
CA LEU A 589 8.50 12.11 20.37
C LEU A 589 9.67 12.95 20.89
N ARG A 590 9.59 13.35 22.17
CA ARG A 590 10.64 14.12 22.85
C ARG A 590 11.48 13.22 23.73
N SER A 591 12.78 13.49 23.82
CA SER A 591 13.67 12.70 24.66
C SER A 591 13.26 12.81 26.13
N ALA A 592 13.28 11.69 26.85
CA ALA A 592 13.12 11.68 28.30
C ALA A 592 14.39 12.13 29.04
N LYS A 593 15.54 12.31 28.36
CA LYS A 593 16.78 12.81 28.96
C LYS A 593 16.62 14.27 29.40
N GLY A 594 16.64 14.49 30.72
CA GLY A 594 16.45 15.82 31.33
C GLY A 594 15.02 16.10 31.79
N TYR A 595 14.08 15.17 31.54
CA TYR A 595 12.73 15.25 32.10
C TYR A 595 12.79 14.86 33.59
N LYS A 596 12.88 15.87 34.46
CA LYS A 596 12.53 15.67 35.88
C LYS A 596 11.05 15.34 35.89
N THR A 597 10.68 14.14 36.30
CA THR A 597 9.32 13.86 36.74
C THR A 597 8.90 15.00 37.66
N PRO A 598 7.70 15.59 37.51
CA PRO A 598 7.20 16.52 38.50
C PRO A 598 7.33 15.83 39.86
N THR A 599 8.19 16.35 40.73
CA THR A 599 8.21 15.94 42.12
C THR A 599 6.79 16.14 42.60
N ALA A 600 6.13 15.05 42.98
CA ALA A 600 4.87 15.11 43.68
C ALA A 600 5.06 16.11 44.83
N ASP A 601 4.31 17.21 44.81
CA ASP A 601 4.28 18.12 45.94
C ASP A 601 3.96 17.28 47.18
N SER A 602 4.90 17.31 48.13
CA SER A 602 4.88 16.50 49.34
C SER A 602 3.85 17.01 50.35
N LYS A 603 2.59 17.13 49.92
CA LYS A 603 1.44 17.47 50.77
C LYS A 603 0.17 16.72 50.37
N THR A 604 0.29 15.41 50.16
CA THR A 604 -0.79 14.43 50.43
C THR A 604 -0.21 13.02 50.36
N ALA A 605 0.67 12.69 51.32
CA ALA A 605 1.03 11.31 51.57
C ALA A 605 -0.05 10.65 52.44
N SER A 606 -1.04 10.01 51.80
CA SER A 606 -1.66 8.83 52.39
C SER A 606 -2.19 7.89 51.31
N THR A 607 -1.58 6.70 51.29
CA THR A 607 -2.17 5.41 50.86
C THR A 607 -2.28 5.13 49.37
N ILE A 608 -1.19 4.66 48.75
CA ILE A 608 -1.26 3.52 47.81
C ILE A 608 -0.02 2.64 48.04
N LYS A 609 -0.26 1.39 48.47
CA LYS A 609 0.75 0.35 48.64
C LYS A 609 1.26 -0.12 47.28
N SER A 610 2.56 -0.30 47.21
CA SER A 610 3.33 -0.97 46.16
C SER A 610 2.72 -2.31 45.72
N VAL A 611 2.55 -2.50 44.41
CA VAL A 611 2.48 -3.84 43.81
C VAL A 611 3.80 -4.08 43.10
N GLU A 612 4.57 -5.01 43.66
CA GLU A 612 5.82 -5.53 43.10
C GLU A 612 5.56 -6.25 41.77
N LEU A 613 6.44 -5.97 40.80
CA LEU A 613 6.67 -6.82 39.64
C LEU A 613 7.19 -8.18 40.13
N LEU A 614 6.45 -9.26 39.85
CA LEU A 614 6.96 -10.63 40.01
C LEU A 614 7.35 -11.25 38.66
N PRO A 615 8.33 -12.18 38.66
CA PRO A 615 9.22 -12.46 37.54
C PRO A 615 8.85 -13.74 36.79
N THR A 616 9.57 -13.96 35.69
CA THR A 616 9.74 -15.21 34.94
C THR A 616 9.66 -16.48 35.80
N VAL A 617 8.75 -17.40 35.48
CA VAL A 617 8.64 -18.71 36.13
C VAL A 617 9.09 -19.82 35.18
N ASN A 618 10.29 -20.33 35.45
CA ASN A 618 10.66 -21.72 35.19
C ASN A 618 10.07 -22.60 36.30
N ASN A 619 9.54 -23.76 35.90
CA ASN A 619 9.25 -24.96 36.70
C ASN A 619 8.48 -24.81 38.03
N ILE A 620 7.25 -25.35 38.07
CA ILE A 620 6.71 -25.90 39.32
C ILE A 620 6.06 -27.26 39.06
N SER A 621 6.63 -28.26 39.73
CA SER A 621 6.00 -29.52 40.09
C SER A 621 5.16 -29.35 41.36
N THR A 622 3.91 -29.81 41.29
CA THR A 622 3.13 -30.54 42.33
C THR A 622 2.68 -29.86 43.64
N ILE A 623 1.47 -30.29 44.05
CA ILE A 623 0.77 -30.21 45.37
C ILE A 623 -0.07 -28.92 45.53
N ALA A 624 -1.40 -28.91 45.32
CA ALA A 624 -2.53 -29.61 45.96
C ALA A 624 -3.07 -28.92 47.25
N ASP A 625 -4.37 -28.62 47.16
CA ASP A 625 -5.41 -28.59 48.19
C ASP A 625 -5.69 -27.35 49.08
N LYS A 626 -6.95 -26.91 48.91
CA LYS A 626 -7.99 -26.56 49.91
C LYS A 626 -8.14 -25.14 50.49
N THR A 627 -9.30 -24.57 50.11
CA THR A 627 -10.35 -23.86 50.91
C THR A 627 -9.96 -22.57 51.64
N GLU A 628 -10.77 -21.53 51.80
CA GLU A 628 -12.20 -21.20 51.60
C GLU A 628 -12.28 -19.67 51.79
N GLY A 629 -13.30 -18.98 51.25
CA GLY A 629 -13.61 -17.61 51.69
C GLY A 629 -14.18 -16.70 50.61
N ALA A 630 -15.49 -16.76 50.40
CA ALA A 630 -16.25 -15.81 49.59
C ALA A 630 -16.43 -14.48 50.34
N ILE A 631 -16.29 -13.35 49.63
CA ILE A 631 -16.81 -12.05 50.05
C ILE A 631 -17.57 -11.42 48.88
N VAL A 632 -18.83 -11.11 49.15
CA VAL A 632 -19.83 -10.46 48.30
C VAL A 632 -19.63 -8.94 48.37
N PHE A 633 -19.77 -8.23 47.24
CA PHE A 633 -19.82 -6.75 47.20
C PHE A 633 -21.26 -6.27 46.96
N PRO A 634 -21.71 -5.19 47.63
CA PRO A 634 -23.00 -4.57 47.37
C PRO A 634 -22.94 -3.61 46.17
N GLU A 635 -24.09 -3.51 45.52
CA GLU A 635 -24.43 -2.59 44.43
C GLU A 635 -24.42 -1.12 44.90
N ASP A 636 -23.82 -0.26 44.07
CA ASP A 636 -24.41 0.99 43.55
C ASP A 636 -23.58 1.49 42.35
#